data_AF-A0A9D5VIS0-F1
#
_entry.id   AF-A0A9D5VIS0-F1
#
_cell.length_a   1.000
_cell.length_b   1.000
_cell.length_c   1.000
_cell.angle_alpha   90.00
_cell.angle_beta   90.00
_cell.angle_gamma   90.00
#
_symmetry.space_group_name_H-M   'P 1'
#
loop_
_entity.id
_entity.type
_entity.pdbx_description
1 polymer ?
#
loop_
_entity_poly.entity_id
_entity_poly.type
_entity_poly.pdbx_seq_one_letter_code
_entity_poly.pdbx_strand_id
1 'polypeptide(L)'
;MMALKKNKKVNMSLLCLLGAIVFTLFSTSITAFAGPSKQQLELAHEIIAREDRVVEFKTIKELAKSLNIPAVYLFGGTAAAYGHYVHWDLQRERGELNLQRERFDYDYTSIFRSNQDIDIVIDGTPEQAKALEGALAQQFPFFQGQKSVWEVRLLRNDIGDKESLLDNPSFSHQNSDSNSTGLINLVGESEANAIRDLKDWDNSSSNYFLNDLVTDQLHYYYNPELHAGTNRAIQGKNPPILSAIRYLTKAFQYQLKISDEDKQHLKQVIDAFDTSPSGKDLKDHYVQGWMEKNGIKLIQNAIDMEYATKLSDELGLRKKLREASLNLNPYASSTVGTLYWWMSKEPLKKISDIGEEIPCPPESKGRAKDLVPGGIVAHETNSFDAYESITKAHTGEPNVFISREGNFPGEQADYGDGFYTLIGKAGARGTGMTIRFSINPFACEGRDFLLLGLDPNYGITALIFRNKAALSVIPESVQLSPVEYFNKLANGLTFDFNDSAVAERLKRKIINRLASISPQEIDEIHRLVDGSFKSLAQGKSKAEPALTVWLGSKYAKEMSSHELDLLMSAINSNTISSDFGVFLAKKFFLQKNAENLPYSDAHITALVNKGGIASFIALSILCSPQFENHPKAKEWMGKLIGNGEMDKLIAEYVISTINWEERPQAAKFLEKLVQDGNADETIADHLLSTPYWTQNPKSAVWLEKLFEHGKVDWQTLESIADRALSKVHLNKAELIEKFIESGNFGRLMVIKYILSKPNWKDHPKATAWVEKLINLHTPPKKVGWLATLMSREGITIDIDGAIAMHILSKPYWKEHPKAVEWSEMLLERGASEVAHDIVSCVFPTSQWQEYPKAAECLEKLIARGESRLSRRIAERVLSTPHWKEHPKAAELLKQLIKQGYAYDIIVEQILSTPHWQKHPKAPELLKMLIQQGYADKSITYFTLKDKFWMNYFQTLLQMDRTPTLDEIKNFYKLTDDSSTGKCSPFNFFDIWTLPIIF
;
A
#
# COMPACT_ATOMS: atom_id res chain seq x y z
N MET A 1 39.77 64.48 -18.90
CA MET A 1 41.21 64.20 -18.67
C MET A 1 42.10 65.45 -18.86
N MET A 2 41.70 66.63 -18.34
CA MET A 2 42.53 67.85 -18.36
C MET A 2 42.29 68.74 -17.11
N ALA A 3 42.20 68.14 -15.92
CA ALA A 3 42.08 68.88 -14.67
C ALA A 3 42.65 68.13 -13.46
N LEU A 4 43.87 67.56 -13.57
CA LEU A 4 44.58 66.98 -12.42
C LEU A 4 46.09 67.24 -12.53
N LYS A 5 46.48 68.50 -12.31
CA LYS A 5 47.88 68.90 -12.08
C LYS A 5 47.94 69.84 -10.87
N LYS A 6 47.64 69.33 -9.67
CA LYS A 6 48.08 69.84 -8.35
C LYS A 6 47.42 69.04 -7.22
N ASN A 7 47.94 67.84 -6.94
CA ASN A 7 47.94 67.25 -5.59
C ASN A 7 48.76 65.95 -5.62
N LYS A 8 50.06 66.05 -5.25
CA LYS A 8 50.92 64.89 -5.00
C LYS A 8 50.64 64.36 -3.60
N LYS A 9 49.52 63.66 -3.46
CA LYS A 9 49.23 62.66 -2.39
C LYS A 9 47.93 61.95 -2.79
N VAL A 10 47.96 61.26 -3.93
CA VAL A 10 46.91 60.28 -4.22
C VAL A 10 47.19 59.10 -3.29
N ASN A 11 46.25 58.86 -2.38
CA ASN A 11 46.34 57.86 -1.34
C ASN A 11 46.35 56.48 -2.01
N MET A 12 47.45 55.71 -1.86
CA MET A 12 47.64 54.42 -2.55
C MET A 12 46.50 53.44 -2.24
N SER A 13 45.90 53.56 -1.05
CA SER A 13 44.71 52.80 -0.62
C SER A 13 43.48 53.03 -1.50
N LEU A 14 43.28 54.26 -2.02
CA LEU A 14 42.14 54.57 -2.90
C LEU A 14 42.33 53.94 -4.29
N LEU A 15 43.56 53.86 -4.77
CA LEU A 15 43.92 53.18 -6.02
C LEU A 15 43.77 51.66 -5.91
N CYS A 16 44.13 51.06 -4.77
CA CYS A 16 43.89 49.65 -4.51
C CYS A 16 42.40 49.33 -4.37
N LEU A 17 41.61 50.20 -3.72
CA LEU A 17 40.16 50.02 -3.60
C LEU A 17 39.46 50.17 -4.96
N LEU A 18 39.82 51.16 -5.75
CA LEU A 18 39.33 51.32 -7.12
C LEU A 18 39.77 50.15 -8.01
N GLY A 19 41.01 49.67 -7.86
CA GLY A 19 41.50 48.48 -8.56
C GLY A 19 40.72 47.22 -8.19
N ALA A 20 40.43 47.02 -6.91
CA ALA A 20 39.59 45.91 -6.44
C ALA A 20 38.16 46.03 -6.95
N ILE A 21 37.54 47.22 -6.90
CA ILE A 21 36.18 47.45 -7.42
C ILE A 21 36.14 47.22 -8.93
N VAL A 22 37.11 47.74 -9.69
CA VAL A 22 37.18 47.55 -11.14
C VAL A 22 37.46 46.08 -11.47
N PHE A 23 38.34 45.40 -10.73
CA PHE A 23 38.61 43.97 -10.93
C PHE A 23 37.38 43.12 -10.61
N THR A 24 36.67 43.39 -9.51
CA THR A 24 35.43 42.69 -9.15
C THR A 24 34.33 42.95 -10.17
N LEU A 25 34.16 44.20 -10.64
CA LEU A 25 33.19 44.55 -11.69
C LEU A 25 33.57 43.95 -13.05
N PHE A 26 34.86 43.86 -13.38
CA PHE A 26 35.31 43.19 -14.61
C PHE A 26 35.18 41.67 -14.51
N SER A 27 35.51 41.06 -13.36
CA SER A 27 35.42 39.61 -13.18
C SER A 27 33.97 39.13 -13.19
N THR A 28 33.03 39.87 -12.59
CA THR A 28 31.59 39.53 -12.64
C THR A 28 30.98 39.77 -14.02
N SER A 29 31.46 40.77 -14.77
CA SER A 29 31.00 41.02 -16.14
C SER A 29 31.53 39.98 -17.13
N ILE A 30 32.75 39.45 -16.95
CA ILE A 30 33.32 38.43 -17.85
C ILE A 30 32.61 37.08 -17.69
N THR A 31 32.18 36.70 -16.49
CA THR A 31 31.43 35.45 -16.27
C THR A 31 30.03 35.48 -16.88
N ALA A 32 29.39 36.65 -16.99
CA ALA A 32 28.03 36.79 -17.53
C ALA A 32 27.94 36.66 -19.07
N PHE A 33 29.07 36.64 -19.79
CA PHE A 33 29.11 36.51 -21.25
C PHE A 33 29.85 35.25 -21.74
N ALA A 34 30.28 34.38 -20.83
CA ALA A 34 30.82 33.09 -21.24
C ALA A 34 29.65 32.25 -21.76
N GLY A 35 29.60 32.01 -23.07
CA GLY A 35 28.68 31.03 -23.64
C GLY A 35 28.94 29.62 -23.08
N PRO A 36 28.15 28.61 -23.51
CA PRO A 36 28.32 27.24 -23.05
C PRO A 36 29.77 26.77 -23.19
N SER A 37 30.29 26.13 -22.15
CA SER A 37 31.61 25.53 -22.17
C SER A 37 31.70 24.43 -23.24
N LYS A 38 32.93 24.10 -23.67
CA LYS A 38 33.16 23.03 -24.64
C LYS A 38 32.54 21.69 -24.18
N GLN A 39 32.61 21.38 -22.88
CA GLN A 39 32.05 20.16 -22.32
C GLN A 39 30.51 20.16 -22.37
N GLN A 40 29.87 21.30 -22.15
CA GLN A 40 28.42 21.45 -22.29
C GLN A 40 27.97 21.27 -23.74
N LEU A 41 28.68 21.86 -24.70
CA LEU A 41 28.39 21.67 -26.13
C LEU A 41 28.60 20.22 -26.57
N GLU A 42 29.67 19.56 -26.10
CA GLU A 42 29.93 18.15 -26.39
C GLU A 42 28.84 17.24 -25.82
N LEU A 43 28.44 17.44 -24.56
CA LEU A 43 27.36 16.64 -23.96
C LEU A 43 26.02 16.90 -24.65
N ALA A 44 25.70 18.15 -24.98
CA ALA A 44 24.47 18.49 -25.69
C ALA A 44 24.42 17.83 -27.07
N HIS A 45 25.52 17.87 -27.81
CA HIS A 45 25.65 17.17 -29.10
C HIS A 45 25.40 15.66 -28.95
N GLU A 46 26.03 15.01 -27.97
CA GLU A 46 25.88 13.57 -27.74
C GLU A 46 24.47 13.17 -27.28
N ILE A 47 23.79 14.00 -26.48
CA ILE A 47 22.40 13.77 -26.08
C ILE A 47 21.49 13.69 -27.32
N ILE A 48 21.66 14.62 -28.26
CA ILE A 48 20.87 14.66 -29.49
C ILE A 48 21.29 13.55 -30.46
N ALA A 49 22.59 13.33 -30.65
CA ALA A 49 23.11 12.31 -31.56
C ALA A 49 22.70 10.88 -31.19
N ARG A 50 22.30 10.65 -29.94
CA ARG A 50 21.91 9.32 -29.42
C ARG A 50 20.40 9.14 -29.25
N GLU A 51 19.58 10.16 -29.48
CA GLU A 51 18.14 10.09 -29.20
C GLU A 51 17.43 9.01 -30.02
N ASP A 52 17.84 8.81 -31.27
CA ASP A 52 17.26 7.80 -32.17
C ASP A 52 17.63 6.36 -31.78
N ARG A 53 18.55 6.17 -30.82
CA ARG A 53 18.80 4.85 -30.21
C ARG A 53 17.65 4.43 -29.28
N VAL A 54 16.88 5.39 -28.77
CA VAL A 54 15.66 5.16 -28.01
C VAL A 54 14.48 5.13 -28.98
N VAL A 55 13.91 3.95 -29.15
CA VAL A 55 12.85 3.69 -30.13
C VAL A 55 11.67 4.66 -29.97
N GLU A 56 11.26 4.88 -28.73
CA GLU A 56 10.12 5.72 -28.37
C GLU A 56 10.35 7.17 -28.80
N PHE A 57 11.58 7.69 -28.66
CA PHE A 57 11.91 9.06 -29.07
C PHE A 57 11.87 9.19 -30.59
N LYS A 58 12.42 8.21 -31.31
CA LYS A 58 12.32 8.17 -32.77
C LYS A 58 10.85 8.18 -33.22
N THR A 59 10.00 7.37 -32.61
CA THR A 59 8.56 7.36 -32.90
C THR A 59 7.88 8.69 -32.56
N ILE A 60 8.21 9.31 -31.42
CA ILE A 60 7.69 10.63 -31.05
C ILE A 60 8.07 11.67 -32.12
N LYS A 61 9.31 11.67 -32.62
CA LYS A 61 9.78 12.57 -33.68
C LYS A 61 9.00 12.38 -34.98
N GLU A 62 8.78 11.13 -35.39
CA GLU A 62 8.01 10.78 -36.59
C GLU A 62 6.54 11.24 -36.48
N LEU A 63 5.91 10.98 -35.32
CA LEU A 63 4.54 11.41 -35.04
C LEU A 63 4.43 12.94 -35.01
N ALA A 64 5.35 13.62 -34.32
CA ALA A 64 5.39 15.08 -34.25
C ALA A 64 5.48 15.71 -35.64
N LYS A 65 6.36 15.17 -36.50
CA LYS A 65 6.47 15.60 -37.90
C LYS A 65 5.16 15.38 -38.67
N SER A 66 4.51 14.23 -38.50
CA SER A 66 3.22 13.94 -39.17
C SER A 66 2.08 14.85 -38.72
N LEU A 67 2.12 15.31 -37.47
CA LEU A 67 1.14 16.20 -36.86
C LEU A 67 1.49 17.69 -37.02
N ASN A 68 2.58 18.01 -37.74
CA ASN A 68 3.12 19.36 -37.91
C ASN A 68 3.37 20.08 -36.57
N ILE A 69 3.89 19.36 -35.57
CA ILE A 69 4.27 19.92 -34.28
C ILE A 69 5.68 20.52 -34.41
N PRO A 70 5.87 21.84 -34.22
CA PRO A 70 7.15 22.51 -34.39
C PRO A 70 8.26 21.98 -33.48
N ALA A 71 7.94 21.73 -32.21
CA ALA A 71 8.90 21.24 -31.22
C ALA A 71 8.26 20.30 -30.20
N VAL A 72 9.02 19.28 -29.81
CA VAL A 72 8.63 18.30 -28.78
C VAL A 72 9.80 18.11 -27.83
N TYR A 73 9.54 18.34 -26.55
CA TYR A 73 10.55 18.27 -25.50
C TYR A 73 10.25 17.12 -24.55
N LEU A 74 11.29 16.36 -24.20
CA LEU A 74 11.32 15.65 -22.92
C LEU A 74 11.37 16.70 -21.81
N PHE A 75 10.61 16.51 -20.74
CA PHE A 75 10.51 17.51 -19.68
C PHE A 75 10.83 16.95 -18.29
N GLY A 76 11.50 17.77 -17.48
CA GLY A 76 11.70 17.55 -16.05
C GLY A 76 12.41 16.23 -15.75
N GLY A 77 11.79 15.37 -14.94
CA GLY A 77 12.38 14.08 -14.56
C GLY A 77 12.69 13.18 -15.76
N THR A 78 11.94 13.31 -16.85
CA THR A 78 12.16 12.57 -18.10
C THR A 78 13.42 13.05 -18.82
N ALA A 79 13.55 14.38 -18.97
CA ALA A 79 14.74 15.01 -19.54
C ALA A 79 15.99 14.66 -18.71
N ALA A 80 15.90 14.80 -17.38
CA ALA A 80 16.99 14.49 -16.47
C ALA A 80 17.42 13.02 -16.55
N ALA A 81 16.48 12.06 -16.59
CA ALA A 81 16.80 10.65 -16.69
C ALA A 81 17.60 10.34 -17.97
N TYR A 82 17.16 10.87 -19.10
CA TYR A 82 17.86 10.66 -20.37
C TYR A 82 19.21 11.37 -20.42
N GLY A 83 19.27 12.64 -19.98
CA GLY A 83 20.51 13.42 -19.95
C GLY A 83 21.61 12.77 -19.09
N HIS A 84 21.27 12.36 -17.86
CA HIS A 84 22.21 11.65 -16.97
C HIS A 84 22.62 10.30 -17.54
N TYR A 85 21.70 9.56 -18.17
CA TYR A 85 22.01 8.29 -18.82
C TYR A 85 23.07 8.43 -19.91
N VAL A 86 22.92 9.43 -20.80
CA VAL A 86 23.93 9.71 -21.84
C VAL A 86 25.24 10.17 -21.21
N HIS A 87 25.20 11.01 -20.18
CA HIS A 87 26.40 11.47 -19.48
C HIS A 87 27.20 10.30 -18.91
N TRP A 88 26.55 9.37 -18.19
CA TRP A 88 27.19 8.18 -17.64
C TRP A 88 27.70 7.25 -18.74
N ASP A 89 26.99 7.09 -19.86
CA ASP A 89 27.47 6.27 -20.96
C ASP A 89 28.76 6.85 -21.58
N LEU A 90 28.86 8.18 -21.68
CA LEU A 90 30.09 8.85 -22.12
C LEU A 90 31.24 8.67 -21.12
N GLN A 91 30.97 8.76 -19.82
CA GLN A 91 31.98 8.48 -18.79
C GLN A 91 32.50 7.04 -18.90
N ARG A 92 31.60 6.07 -19.10
CA ARG A 92 31.95 4.66 -19.36
C ARG A 92 32.81 4.52 -20.61
N GLU A 93 32.43 5.16 -21.72
CA GLU A 93 33.21 5.13 -22.97
C GLU A 93 34.61 5.76 -22.82
N ARG A 94 34.75 6.74 -21.93
CA ARG A 94 36.03 7.35 -21.55
C ARG A 94 36.86 6.49 -20.59
N GLY A 95 36.37 5.32 -20.19
CA GLY A 95 37.10 4.34 -19.39
C GLY A 95 36.77 4.32 -17.91
N GLU A 96 35.69 4.96 -17.48
CA GLU A 96 35.23 4.86 -16.09
C GLU A 96 34.82 3.41 -15.78
N LEU A 97 35.65 2.70 -15.00
CA LEU A 97 35.59 1.24 -14.83
C LEU A 97 34.49 0.76 -13.88
N ASN A 98 33.94 1.64 -13.03
CA ASN A 98 32.88 1.26 -12.10
C ASN A 98 31.52 1.11 -12.81
N LEU A 99 31.32 1.70 -14.00
CA LEU A 99 30.05 1.66 -14.72
C LEU A 99 29.85 0.33 -15.49
N GLN A 100 28.76 -0.38 -15.20
CA GLN A 100 28.41 -1.65 -15.82
C GLN A 100 27.98 -1.47 -17.27
N ARG A 101 28.76 -2.01 -18.22
CA ARG A 101 28.52 -1.88 -19.67
C ARG A 101 27.14 -2.38 -20.10
N GLU A 102 26.64 -3.44 -19.49
CA GLU A 102 25.37 -4.08 -19.81
C GLU A 102 24.15 -3.20 -19.51
N ARG A 103 24.33 -2.09 -18.78
CA ARG A 103 23.27 -1.12 -18.46
C ARG A 103 23.02 -0.09 -19.57
N PHE A 104 23.95 0.05 -20.52
CA PHE A 104 23.94 1.11 -21.52
C PHE A 104 23.49 0.60 -22.89
N ASP A 105 22.28 0.03 -22.97
CA ASP A 105 21.71 -0.54 -24.19
C ASP A 105 20.65 0.36 -24.87
N TYR A 106 20.41 1.57 -24.34
CA TYR A 106 19.40 2.53 -24.80
C TYR A 106 17.97 1.96 -24.87
N ASP A 107 17.72 0.83 -24.21
CA ASP A 107 16.38 0.35 -24.03
C ASP A 107 15.63 1.29 -23.08
N TYR A 108 14.38 1.57 -23.38
CA TYR A 108 13.55 2.42 -22.54
C TYR A 108 13.58 2.00 -21.06
N THR A 109 13.55 0.68 -20.79
CA THR A 109 13.56 0.13 -19.43
C THR A 109 14.90 0.24 -18.71
N SER A 110 15.97 0.57 -19.45
CA SER A 110 17.30 0.83 -18.89
C SER A 110 17.49 2.31 -18.51
N ILE A 111 16.74 3.21 -19.16
CA ILE A 111 16.80 4.66 -18.93
C ILE A 111 15.79 5.07 -17.85
N PHE A 112 14.57 4.53 -17.93
CA PHE A 112 13.44 4.93 -17.10
C PHE A 112 13.01 3.80 -16.16
N ARG A 113 12.55 4.17 -14.96
CA ARG A 113 11.98 3.19 -14.03
C ARG A 113 10.63 2.69 -14.50
N SER A 114 10.27 1.47 -14.07
CA SER A 114 8.94 0.91 -14.29
C SER A 114 7.79 1.82 -13.85
N ASN A 115 8.01 2.64 -12.82
CA ASN A 115 7.01 3.54 -12.23
C ASN A 115 7.25 5.03 -12.53
N GLN A 116 8.18 5.34 -13.44
CA GLN A 116 8.43 6.71 -13.87
C GLN A 116 7.48 7.08 -15.01
N ASP A 117 6.79 8.20 -14.84
CA ASP A 117 5.98 8.80 -15.89
C ASP A 117 6.89 9.49 -16.93
N ILE A 118 6.50 9.47 -18.20
CA ILE A 118 7.14 10.26 -19.25
C ILE A 118 6.34 11.55 -19.41
N ASP A 119 6.98 12.66 -19.09
CA ASP A 119 6.45 14.00 -19.26
C ASP A 119 6.93 14.55 -20.60
N ILE A 120 5.98 14.79 -21.52
CA ILE A 120 6.23 15.38 -22.84
C ILE A 120 5.62 16.78 -22.87
N VAL A 121 6.38 17.73 -23.41
CA VAL A 121 5.91 19.10 -23.65
C VAL A 121 6.00 19.39 -25.13
N ILE A 122 4.98 20.02 -25.71
CA ILE A 122 5.02 20.46 -27.10
C ILE A 122 4.82 21.97 -27.21
N ASP A 123 5.49 22.59 -28.18
CA ASP A 123 5.16 23.95 -28.61
C ASP A 123 4.15 23.87 -29.77
N GLY A 124 2.87 23.68 -29.42
CA GLY A 124 1.79 23.42 -30.38
C GLY A 124 0.40 23.78 -29.84
N THR A 125 -0.65 23.29 -30.52
CA THR A 125 -2.06 23.53 -30.13
C THR A 125 -2.61 22.39 -29.24
N PRO A 126 -3.69 22.64 -28.48
CA PRO A 126 -4.37 21.58 -27.71
C PRO A 126 -4.79 20.36 -28.55
N GLU A 127 -5.22 20.57 -29.79
CA GLU A 127 -5.60 19.50 -30.71
C GLU A 127 -4.40 18.63 -31.08
N GLN A 128 -3.24 19.25 -31.31
CA GLN A 128 -2.00 18.53 -31.59
C GLN A 128 -1.53 17.72 -30.38
N ALA A 129 -1.62 18.28 -29.16
CA ALA A 129 -1.30 17.56 -27.93
C ALA A 129 -2.18 16.32 -27.77
N LYS A 130 -3.50 16.47 -27.95
CA LYS A 130 -4.45 15.36 -27.86
C LYS A 130 -4.22 14.31 -28.96
N ALA A 131 -3.91 14.73 -30.18
CA ALA A 131 -3.61 13.83 -31.28
C ALA A 131 -2.32 13.03 -31.03
N LEU A 132 -1.26 13.69 -30.53
CA LEU A 132 -0.01 13.03 -30.17
C LEU A 132 -0.21 12.06 -29.02
N GLU A 133 -0.94 12.46 -27.96
CA GLU A 133 -1.29 11.61 -26.83
C GLU A 133 -2.04 10.34 -27.28
N GLY A 134 -3.05 10.49 -28.15
CA GLY A 134 -3.81 9.37 -28.71
C GLY A 134 -2.94 8.44 -29.57
N ALA A 135 -2.07 8.99 -30.42
CA ALA A 135 -1.16 8.20 -31.25
C ALA A 135 -0.13 7.43 -30.40
N LEU A 136 0.43 8.07 -29.36
CA LEU A 136 1.35 7.42 -28.43
C LEU A 136 0.66 6.32 -27.62
N ALA A 137 -0.56 6.57 -27.13
CA ALA A 137 -1.36 5.56 -26.43
C ALA A 137 -1.68 4.37 -27.33
N GLN A 138 -1.96 4.59 -28.62
CA GLN A 138 -2.19 3.52 -29.59
C GLN A 138 -0.92 2.71 -29.88
N GLN A 139 0.22 3.40 -29.99
CA GLN A 139 1.49 2.79 -30.39
C GLN A 139 2.18 2.06 -29.24
N PHE A 140 2.08 2.62 -28.04
CA PHE A 140 2.63 2.13 -26.78
C PHE A 140 1.55 1.96 -25.68
N PRO A 141 0.56 1.05 -25.87
CA PRO A 141 -0.60 0.90 -24.97
C PRO A 141 -0.34 0.20 -23.63
N PHE A 142 0.92 -0.17 -23.33
CA PHE A 142 1.28 -1.01 -22.17
C PHE A 142 2.36 -0.40 -21.28
N PHE A 143 2.59 0.91 -21.41
CA PHE A 143 3.95 1.39 -21.34
C PHE A 143 4.33 2.20 -20.08
N GLN A 144 3.37 2.63 -19.25
CA GLN A 144 3.68 3.65 -18.23
C GLN A 144 3.18 3.28 -16.84
N GLY A 145 3.99 2.57 -16.06
CA GLY A 145 3.82 2.42 -14.61
C GLY A 145 2.38 2.29 -14.12
N GLN A 146 1.99 3.12 -13.15
CA GLN A 146 0.64 3.12 -12.57
C GLN A 146 -0.37 3.93 -13.41
N LYS A 147 0.04 4.64 -14.47
CA LYS A 147 -0.83 5.53 -15.25
C LYS A 147 -1.27 4.88 -16.56
N SER A 148 -2.55 5.07 -16.91
CA SER A 148 -3.11 4.54 -18.16
C SER A 148 -2.99 5.50 -19.35
N VAL A 149 -2.37 6.67 -19.18
CA VAL A 149 -2.43 7.78 -20.13
C VAL A 149 -1.09 8.51 -20.22
N TRP A 150 -0.65 8.81 -21.45
CA TRP A 150 0.52 9.64 -21.73
C TRP A 150 0.29 11.09 -21.32
N GLU A 151 1.22 11.69 -20.60
CA GLU A 151 1.08 13.09 -20.17
C GLU A 151 1.74 14.03 -21.19
N VAL A 152 0.95 14.53 -22.15
CA VAL A 152 1.37 15.59 -23.06
C VAL A 152 0.89 16.94 -22.51
N ARG A 153 1.81 17.90 -22.39
CA ARG A 153 1.60 19.28 -21.93
C ARG A 153 1.93 20.28 -23.05
N LEU A 154 1.39 21.48 -22.94
CA LEU A 154 1.69 22.58 -23.85
C LEU A 154 2.70 23.52 -23.20
N LEU A 155 3.67 24.00 -23.98
CA LEU A 155 4.70 24.90 -23.49
C LEU A 155 4.11 26.26 -23.08
N ARG A 156 3.24 26.83 -23.92
CA ARG A 156 2.76 28.23 -23.84
C ARG A 156 1.26 28.39 -23.59
N ASN A 157 0.49 27.31 -23.73
CA ASN A 157 -0.97 27.34 -23.62
C ASN A 157 -1.41 26.41 -22.50
N ASP A 158 -2.58 26.69 -21.91
CA ASP A 158 -3.18 25.77 -20.94
C ASP A 158 -3.97 24.67 -21.69
N ILE A 159 -4.07 23.48 -21.09
CA ILE A 159 -4.89 22.38 -21.61
C ILE A 159 -5.65 21.69 -20.46
N GLY A 160 -6.94 22.02 -20.33
CA GLY A 160 -7.77 21.52 -19.23
C GLY A 160 -7.29 22.08 -17.88
N ASP A 161 -6.89 21.19 -16.98
CA ASP A 161 -6.31 21.51 -15.66
C ASP A 161 -4.77 21.62 -15.67
N LYS A 162 -4.14 21.39 -16.83
CA LYS A 162 -2.70 21.51 -17.03
C LYS A 162 -2.36 22.93 -17.46
N GLU A 163 -1.81 23.69 -16.52
CA GLU A 163 -1.25 25.02 -16.75
C GLU A 163 -0.04 24.97 -17.72
N SER A 164 0.07 26.01 -18.54
CA SER A 164 1.24 26.35 -19.35
C SER A 164 2.50 26.41 -18.50
N LEU A 165 3.62 25.97 -19.07
CA LEU A 165 4.90 25.91 -18.35
C LEU A 165 5.70 27.21 -18.45
N LEU A 166 5.66 27.85 -19.62
CA LEU A 166 6.31 29.13 -19.87
C LEU A 166 5.34 30.27 -19.60
N ASP A 167 5.87 31.41 -19.14
CA ASP A 167 5.10 32.62 -18.81
C ASP A 167 4.04 32.46 -17.71
N ASN A 168 4.03 31.32 -17.01
CA ASN A 168 3.11 31.07 -15.91
C ASN A 168 3.76 31.33 -14.54
N PRO A 169 3.26 32.32 -13.77
CA PRO A 169 3.76 32.61 -12.42
C PRO A 169 3.64 31.42 -11.45
N SER A 170 2.58 30.60 -11.54
CA SER A 170 2.40 29.43 -10.68
C SER A 170 3.54 28.41 -10.84
N PHE A 171 4.12 28.32 -12.04
CA PHE A 171 5.25 27.43 -12.31
C PHE A 171 6.60 28.13 -12.08
N SER A 172 6.80 29.32 -12.63
CA SER A 172 8.09 30.03 -12.59
C SER A 172 8.48 30.48 -11.17
N HIS A 173 7.51 30.86 -10.34
CA HIS A 173 7.74 31.35 -8.98
C HIS A 173 7.91 30.24 -7.94
N GLN A 174 7.58 28.98 -8.26
CA GLN A 174 7.68 27.90 -7.28
C GLN A 174 9.15 27.57 -6.97
N ASN A 175 9.45 27.17 -5.73
CA ASN A 175 10.71 26.52 -5.41
C ASN A 175 10.84 25.22 -6.21
N SER A 176 11.94 25.05 -6.93
CA SER A 176 12.16 23.95 -7.88
C SER A 176 13.65 23.62 -8.00
N ASP A 177 13.97 22.66 -8.87
CA ASP A 177 15.33 22.24 -9.21
C ASP A 177 15.54 22.24 -10.73
N SER A 178 16.79 22.35 -11.18
CA SER A 178 17.15 22.32 -12.61
C SER A 178 16.70 21.05 -13.33
N ASN A 179 16.76 19.89 -12.67
CA ASN A 179 16.20 18.65 -13.21
C ASN A 179 14.65 18.64 -13.25
N SER A 180 13.93 19.61 -12.66
CA SER A 180 12.47 19.76 -12.74
C SER A 180 12.06 20.71 -13.85
N THR A 181 12.99 21.56 -14.30
CA THR A 181 12.74 22.63 -15.28
C THR A 181 13.48 22.37 -16.59
N GLY A 182 14.38 21.39 -16.62
CA GLY A 182 15.12 20.95 -17.79
C GLY A 182 14.23 20.43 -18.92
N LEU A 183 14.65 20.73 -20.16
CA LEU A 183 14.04 20.31 -21.40
C LEU A 183 15.11 19.76 -22.34
N ILE A 184 14.80 18.66 -23.03
CA ILE A 184 15.59 18.14 -24.15
C ILE A 184 14.68 18.08 -25.36
N ASN A 185 15.01 18.84 -26.39
CA ASN A 185 14.25 18.94 -27.61
C ASN A 185 14.54 17.76 -28.56
N LEU A 186 13.50 17.02 -28.91
CA LEU A 186 13.55 15.94 -29.89
C LEU A 186 13.30 16.43 -31.33
N VAL A 187 12.67 17.60 -31.49
CA VAL A 187 12.22 18.13 -32.80
C VAL A 187 12.43 19.65 -32.89
N GLY A 188 13.13 20.11 -33.91
CA GLY A 188 12.92 21.49 -34.40
C GLY A 188 13.90 22.58 -33.94
N GLU A 189 15.08 22.26 -33.38
CA GLU A 189 16.10 23.28 -33.09
C GLU A 189 17.52 22.85 -33.52
N SER A 190 18.39 23.85 -33.71
CA SER A 190 19.84 23.64 -33.85
C SER A 190 20.43 23.11 -32.55
N GLU A 191 21.51 22.31 -32.62
CA GLU A 191 22.19 21.69 -31.47
C GLU A 191 22.41 22.64 -30.27
N ALA A 192 22.73 23.90 -30.53
CA ALA A 192 22.98 24.91 -29.49
C ALA A 192 21.77 25.24 -28.59
N ASN A 193 20.54 24.96 -29.04
CA ASN A 193 19.31 25.23 -28.29
C ASN A 193 18.56 23.95 -27.90
N ALA A 194 19.09 22.78 -28.27
CA ALA A 194 18.38 21.51 -28.10
C ALA A 194 18.21 21.10 -26.63
N ILE A 195 18.96 21.71 -25.71
CA ILE A 195 18.79 21.52 -24.27
C ILE A 195 18.54 22.89 -23.64
N ARG A 196 17.49 23.01 -22.85
CA ARG A 196 17.06 24.27 -22.22
C ARG A 196 16.71 24.05 -20.76
N ASP A 197 16.69 25.14 -20.00
CA ASP A 197 16.06 25.21 -18.69
C ASP A 197 14.88 26.18 -18.76
N LEU A 198 13.68 25.75 -18.36
CA LEU A 198 12.48 26.58 -18.39
C LEU A 198 12.60 27.86 -17.56
N LYS A 199 13.35 27.83 -16.45
CA LYS A 199 13.51 29.01 -15.60
C LYS A 199 14.52 30.02 -16.16
N ASP A 200 15.35 29.59 -17.09
CA ASP A 200 16.38 30.39 -17.74
C ASP A 200 16.16 30.47 -19.26
N TRP A 201 14.89 30.42 -19.68
CA TRP A 201 14.48 30.27 -21.10
C TRP A 201 15.15 31.28 -22.04
N ASP A 202 15.22 32.55 -21.64
CA ASP A 202 15.80 33.64 -22.43
C ASP A 202 17.32 33.81 -22.21
N ASN A 203 17.89 33.17 -21.18
CA ASN A 203 19.29 33.31 -20.84
C ASN A 203 20.11 32.10 -21.29
N SER A 204 20.48 32.10 -22.58
CA SER A 204 21.33 31.05 -23.17
C SER A 204 22.69 30.84 -22.48
N SER A 205 23.16 31.81 -21.69
CA SER A 205 24.42 31.70 -20.93
C SER A 205 24.26 30.99 -19.57
N SER A 206 23.04 30.90 -19.02
CA SER A 206 22.77 30.35 -17.69
C SER A 206 21.86 29.12 -17.72
N ASN A 207 22.16 28.15 -18.59
CA ASN A 207 21.44 26.88 -18.60
C ASN A 207 21.94 25.98 -17.44
N TYR A 208 21.33 26.13 -16.26
CA TYR A 208 21.69 25.32 -15.08
C TYR A 208 21.47 23.84 -15.34
N PHE A 209 20.37 23.43 -15.97
CA PHE A 209 20.14 22.02 -16.29
C PHE A 209 21.31 21.38 -17.07
N LEU A 210 21.78 21.99 -18.16
CA LEU A 210 22.91 21.46 -18.93
C LEU A 210 24.23 21.52 -18.14
N ASN A 211 24.46 22.58 -17.37
CA ASN A 211 25.63 22.68 -16.52
C ASN A 211 25.67 21.57 -15.45
N ASP A 212 24.52 21.29 -14.84
CA ASP A 212 24.34 20.32 -13.79
C ASP A 212 24.51 18.88 -14.31
N LEU A 213 24.05 18.60 -15.53
CA LEU A 213 24.34 17.34 -16.23
C LEU A 213 25.84 17.11 -16.44
N VAL A 214 26.62 18.16 -16.76
CA VAL A 214 28.07 18.05 -16.99
C VAL A 214 28.85 17.88 -15.69
N THR A 215 28.39 18.50 -14.60
CA THR A 215 29.14 18.61 -13.34
C THR A 215 28.70 17.63 -12.26
N ASP A 216 27.71 16.78 -12.57
CA ASP A 216 27.01 15.91 -11.62
C ASP A 216 26.48 16.69 -10.40
N GLN A 217 25.89 17.87 -10.66
CA GLN A 217 25.32 18.76 -9.63
C GLN A 217 23.80 18.85 -9.77
N LEU A 218 23.16 19.50 -8.79
CA LEU A 218 21.76 19.89 -8.88
C LEU A 218 21.60 21.30 -8.32
N HIS A 219 21.07 22.23 -9.10
CA HIS A 219 20.82 23.59 -8.66
C HIS A 219 19.42 23.72 -8.04
N TYR A 220 19.31 24.39 -6.88
CA TYR A 220 18.03 24.65 -6.21
C TYR A 220 17.56 26.08 -6.48
N TYR A 221 16.47 26.21 -7.24
CA TYR A 221 15.80 27.50 -7.44
C TYR A 221 15.00 27.88 -6.20
N TYR A 222 15.70 28.42 -5.20
CA TYR A 222 15.12 28.89 -3.94
C TYR A 222 14.67 30.34 -4.05
N ASN A 223 13.35 30.58 -4.03
CA ASN A 223 12.77 31.92 -3.93
C ASN A 223 11.54 31.90 -3.01
N PRO A 224 11.74 31.96 -1.68
CA PRO A 224 10.66 31.79 -0.72
C PRO A 224 9.58 32.87 -0.83
N GLU A 225 9.95 34.09 -1.22
CA GLU A 225 9.01 35.22 -1.36
C GLU A 225 8.07 35.01 -2.55
N LEU A 226 8.60 34.71 -3.72
CA LEU A 226 7.78 34.44 -4.91
C LEU A 226 6.99 33.13 -4.76
N HIS A 227 7.59 32.09 -4.16
CA HIS A 227 6.92 30.81 -3.92
C HIS A 227 5.68 30.99 -3.04
N ALA A 228 5.79 31.77 -1.96
CA ALA A 228 4.68 32.07 -1.05
C ALA A 228 3.50 32.78 -1.76
N GLY A 229 3.78 33.51 -2.84
CA GLY A 229 2.77 34.17 -3.67
C GLY A 229 2.04 33.24 -4.66
N THR A 230 2.48 31.99 -4.83
CA THR A 230 1.80 31.06 -5.75
C THR A 230 0.45 30.61 -5.21
N ASN A 231 -0.55 30.41 -6.09
CA ASN A 231 -1.90 29.98 -5.71
C ASN A 231 -1.89 28.71 -4.85
N ARG A 232 -1.04 27.73 -5.18
CA ARG A 232 -0.94 26.47 -4.43
C ARG A 232 -0.27 26.64 -3.06
N ALA A 233 0.70 27.54 -2.92
CA ALA A 233 1.30 27.83 -1.62
C ALA A 233 0.29 28.55 -0.70
N ILE A 234 -0.45 29.55 -1.23
CA ILE A 234 -1.51 30.25 -0.49
C ILE A 234 -2.59 29.29 0.01
N GLN A 235 -2.95 28.29 -0.80
CA GLN A 235 -3.91 27.25 -0.43
C GLN A 235 -3.36 26.21 0.57
N GLY A 236 -2.06 26.25 0.89
CA GLY A 236 -1.41 25.23 1.72
C GLY A 236 -1.18 23.90 1.00
N LYS A 237 -1.33 23.84 -0.33
CA LYS A 237 -1.17 22.62 -1.17
C LYS A 237 0.24 22.42 -1.72
N ASN A 238 1.12 23.40 -1.56
CA ASN A 238 2.52 23.34 -1.98
C ASN A 238 3.43 24.02 -0.96
N PRO A 239 3.48 23.54 0.30
CA PRO A 239 4.40 24.11 1.29
C PRO A 239 5.85 23.89 0.86
N PRO A 240 6.80 24.76 1.26
CA PRO A 240 8.20 24.70 0.83
C PRO A 240 8.85 23.33 1.01
N ILE A 241 8.50 22.58 2.07
CA ILE A 241 9.04 21.24 2.35
C ILE A 241 8.85 20.26 1.17
N LEU A 242 7.78 20.38 0.38
CA LEU A 242 7.56 19.50 -0.77
C LEU A 242 8.63 19.73 -1.86
N SER A 243 9.12 20.95 -2.03
CA SER A 243 10.21 21.26 -2.97
C SER A 243 11.54 20.67 -2.49
N ALA A 244 11.84 20.72 -1.19
CA ALA A 244 13.05 20.11 -0.63
C ALA A 244 13.04 18.57 -0.78
N ILE A 245 11.90 17.91 -0.53
CA ILE A 245 11.75 16.47 -0.74
C ILE A 245 11.94 16.11 -2.23
N ARG A 246 11.35 16.88 -3.15
CA ARG A 246 11.52 16.68 -4.61
C ARG A 246 12.98 16.84 -5.04
N TYR A 247 13.62 17.92 -4.61
CA TYR A 247 15.03 18.21 -4.89
C TYR A 247 15.92 17.04 -4.43
N LEU A 248 15.80 16.63 -3.15
CA LEU A 248 16.61 15.55 -2.58
C LEU A 248 16.32 14.20 -3.24
N THR A 249 15.06 13.91 -3.56
CA THR A 249 14.71 12.67 -4.28
C THR A 249 15.47 12.57 -5.60
N LYS A 250 15.62 13.68 -6.32
CA LYS A 250 16.37 13.73 -7.58
C LYS A 250 17.87 13.67 -7.37
N ALA A 251 18.39 14.41 -6.40
CA ALA A 251 19.80 14.33 -6.02
C ALA A 251 20.18 12.88 -5.68
N PHE A 252 19.36 12.16 -4.91
CA PHE A 252 19.60 10.75 -4.59
C PHE A 252 19.38 9.81 -5.78
N GLN A 253 18.39 10.12 -6.63
CA GLN A 253 18.09 9.31 -7.81
C GLN A 253 19.20 9.30 -8.86
N TYR A 254 20.01 10.36 -8.93
CA TYR A 254 21.12 10.47 -9.88
C TYR A 254 22.49 10.66 -9.18
N GLN A 255 22.54 10.46 -7.85
CA GLN A 255 23.75 10.63 -7.03
C GLN A 255 24.44 12.00 -7.21
N LEU A 256 23.65 13.07 -7.31
CA LEU A 256 24.13 14.42 -7.60
C LEU A 256 24.71 15.09 -6.36
N LYS A 257 25.73 15.91 -6.60
CA LYS A 257 26.33 16.81 -5.61
C LYS A 257 25.41 17.99 -5.36
N ILE A 258 25.31 18.38 -4.10
CA ILE A 258 24.56 19.54 -3.64
C ILE A 258 25.58 20.59 -3.19
N SER A 259 25.45 21.81 -3.72
CA SER A 259 26.30 22.93 -3.31
C SER A 259 26.09 23.27 -1.82
N ASP A 260 27.09 23.85 -1.16
CA ASP A 260 26.94 24.21 0.26
C ASP A 260 25.88 25.30 0.48
N GLU A 261 25.69 26.19 -0.51
CA GLU A 261 24.60 27.17 -0.53
C GLU A 261 23.23 26.48 -0.59
N ASP A 262 23.04 25.53 -1.50
CA ASP A 262 21.77 24.79 -1.60
C ASP A 262 21.51 23.95 -0.35
N LYS A 263 22.55 23.35 0.26
CA LYS A 263 22.40 22.68 1.57
C LYS A 263 21.90 23.63 2.65
N GLN A 264 22.37 24.87 2.68
CA GLN A 264 21.90 25.88 3.63
C GLN A 264 20.42 26.23 3.37
N HIS A 265 20.04 26.47 2.11
CA HIS A 265 18.64 26.73 1.74
C HIS A 265 17.71 25.55 2.09
N LEU A 266 18.11 24.32 1.77
CA LEU A 266 17.37 23.11 2.12
C LEU A 266 17.22 22.99 3.63
N LYS A 267 18.31 23.19 4.38
CA LYS A 267 18.30 23.14 5.84
C LYS A 267 17.34 24.18 6.43
N GLN A 268 17.32 25.40 5.91
CA GLN A 268 16.36 26.44 6.33
C GLN A 268 14.91 25.99 6.11
N VAL A 269 14.59 25.41 4.95
CA VAL A 269 13.25 24.88 4.64
C VAL A 269 12.87 23.73 5.58
N ILE A 270 13.79 22.81 5.84
CA ILE A 270 13.57 21.63 6.67
C ILE A 270 13.42 21.99 8.16
N ASP A 271 14.26 22.90 8.67
CA ASP A 271 14.17 23.36 10.06
C ASP A 271 12.83 24.09 10.32
N ALA A 272 12.34 24.83 9.32
CA ALA A 272 11.07 25.56 9.36
C ALA A 272 9.81 24.69 9.14
N PHE A 273 9.96 23.40 8.82
CA PHE A 273 8.86 22.47 8.56
C PHE A 273 8.11 22.13 9.86
N ASP A 274 6.80 22.42 9.86
CA ASP A 274 5.86 22.12 10.93
C ASP A 274 5.24 20.71 10.74
N THR A 275 5.65 19.77 11.59
CA THR A 275 5.24 18.37 11.52
C THR A 275 3.90 18.09 12.20
N SER A 276 3.24 19.09 12.80
CA SER A 276 1.91 18.93 13.40
C SER A 276 0.84 18.74 12.32
N PRO A 277 -0.15 17.82 12.48
CA PRO A 277 -1.23 17.66 11.50
C PRO A 277 -2.11 18.90 11.35
N SER A 278 -2.18 19.74 12.39
CA SER A 278 -2.86 21.05 12.37
C SER A 278 -1.92 22.20 12.00
N GLY A 279 -0.63 21.91 11.79
CA GLY A 279 0.41 22.85 11.44
C GLY A 279 0.27 23.39 10.03
N LYS A 280 0.95 24.51 9.74
CA LYS A 280 0.80 25.23 8.46
C LYS A 280 1.13 24.36 7.23
N ASP A 281 2.06 23.41 7.37
CA ASP A 281 2.57 22.61 6.26
C ASP A 281 1.78 21.31 6.05
N LEU A 282 1.09 20.79 7.07
CA LEU A 282 0.33 19.53 6.99
C LEU A 282 -1.17 19.71 7.18
N LYS A 283 -1.68 20.95 7.21
CA LYS A 283 -3.10 21.24 7.34
C LYS A 283 -3.95 20.63 6.22
N ASP A 284 -3.43 20.53 5.00
CA ASP A 284 -4.14 19.99 3.84
C ASP A 284 -3.91 18.47 3.70
N HIS A 285 -4.99 17.69 3.65
CA HIS A 285 -4.94 16.23 3.50
C HIS A 285 -4.25 15.76 2.21
N TYR A 286 -4.30 16.55 1.14
CA TYR A 286 -3.53 16.28 -0.08
C TYR A 286 -2.04 16.26 0.22
N VAL A 287 -1.55 17.21 1.01
CA VAL A 287 -0.12 17.29 1.35
C VAL A 287 0.29 16.12 2.25
N GLN A 288 -0.56 15.74 3.20
CA GLN A 288 -0.34 14.57 4.06
C GLN A 288 -0.18 13.29 3.20
N GLY A 289 -1.13 13.03 2.30
CA GLY A 289 -1.08 11.89 1.39
C GLY A 289 0.08 11.95 0.40
N TRP A 290 0.40 13.15 -0.12
CA TRP A 290 1.54 13.35 -1.00
C TRP A 290 2.86 13.02 -0.29
N MET A 291 3.03 13.47 0.95
CA MET A 291 4.24 13.26 1.75
C MET A 291 4.42 11.79 2.10
N GLU A 292 3.37 11.09 2.53
CA GLU A 292 3.42 9.64 2.77
C GLU A 292 3.82 8.87 1.50
N LYS A 293 3.28 9.26 0.33
CA LYS A 293 3.58 8.61 -0.95
C LYS A 293 4.96 8.95 -1.53
N ASN A 294 5.42 10.20 -1.40
CA ASN A 294 6.63 10.67 -2.09
C ASN A 294 7.84 10.76 -1.15
N GLY A 295 7.65 10.86 0.16
CA GLY A 295 8.75 10.81 1.13
C GLY A 295 9.49 9.47 1.10
N ILE A 296 8.77 8.35 0.89
CA ILE A 296 9.38 7.02 0.76
C ILE A 296 10.33 6.92 -0.46
N LYS A 297 10.07 7.73 -1.50
CA LYS A 297 10.86 7.74 -2.72
C LYS A 297 12.27 8.26 -2.49
N LEU A 298 12.51 9.09 -1.47
CA LEU A 298 13.87 9.52 -1.10
C LEU A 298 14.84 8.35 -0.98
N ILE A 299 14.35 7.23 -0.44
CA ILE A 299 15.15 6.03 -0.23
C ILE A 299 14.92 5.01 -1.34
N GLN A 300 13.66 4.71 -1.70
CA GLN A 300 13.36 3.71 -2.75
C GLN A 300 14.00 4.06 -4.10
N ASN A 301 14.12 5.35 -4.41
CA ASN A 301 14.65 5.82 -5.67
C ASN A 301 16.14 6.17 -5.60
N ALA A 302 16.79 6.12 -4.44
CA ALA A 302 18.21 6.43 -4.34
C ALA A 302 19.03 5.44 -5.19
N ILE A 303 20.03 5.90 -5.92
CA ILE A 303 21.08 5.02 -6.49
C ILE A 303 22.00 4.53 -5.38
N ASP A 304 22.23 5.37 -4.38
CA ASP A 304 23.03 5.07 -3.20
C ASP A 304 22.23 5.42 -1.92
N MET A 305 21.60 4.42 -1.31
CA MET A 305 20.83 4.59 -0.08
C MET A 305 21.68 5.03 1.11
N GLU A 306 22.98 4.69 1.15
CA GLU A 306 23.85 5.14 2.23
C GLU A 306 24.04 6.65 2.18
N TYR A 307 24.36 7.18 0.99
CA TYR A 307 24.43 8.62 0.74
C TYR A 307 23.10 9.32 1.04
N ALA A 308 21.99 8.77 0.53
CA ALA A 308 20.66 9.35 0.72
C ALA A 308 20.26 9.46 2.19
N THR A 309 20.48 8.39 2.97
CA THR A 309 20.20 8.35 4.41
C THR A 309 21.09 9.32 5.16
N LYS A 310 22.41 9.30 4.92
CA LYS A 310 23.39 10.16 5.61
C LYS A 310 23.05 11.64 5.40
N LEU A 311 22.84 12.06 4.15
CA LEU A 311 22.53 13.46 3.85
C LEU A 311 21.16 13.88 4.39
N SER A 312 20.17 12.99 4.38
CA SER A 312 18.86 13.26 4.99
C SER A 312 18.94 13.42 6.51
N ASP A 313 19.85 12.69 7.17
CA ASP A 313 20.13 12.84 8.61
C ASP A 313 20.90 14.13 8.90
N GLU A 314 21.93 14.47 8.10
CA GLU A 314 22.69 15.72 8.21
C GLU A 314 21.81 16.97 8.09
N LEU A 315 20.85 16.95 7.15
CA LEU A 315 19.88 18.03 6.96
C LEU A 315 18.74 18.02 8.00
N GLY A 316 18.59 16.94 8.79
CA GLY A 316 17.50 16.75 9.75
C GLY A 316 16.15 16.33 9.16
N LEU A 317 16.09 16.07 7.84
CA LEU A 317 14.86 15.71 7.14
C LEU A 317 14.29 14.37 7.60
N ARG A 318 15.14 13.34 7.73
CA ARG A 318 14.69 11.98 8.08
C ARG A 318 14.00 11.94 9.45
N LYS A 319 14.51 12.72 10.41
CA LYS A 319 13.86 12.93 11.73
C LYS A 319 12.48 13.58 11.57
N LYS A 320 12.40 14.71 10.84
CA LYS A 320 11.15 15.44 10.61
C LYS A 320 10.09 14.59 9.90
N LEU A 321 10.46 13.78 8.92
CA LEU A 321 9.53 12.90 8.20
C LEU A 321 9.00 11.76 9.09
N ARG A 322 9.81 11.21 9.99
CA ARG A 322 9.35 10.24 10.99
C ARG A 322 8.35 10.87 11.97
N GLU A 323 8.67 12.05 12.48
CA GLU A 323 7.78 12.80 13.37
C GLU A 323 6.44 13.11 12.68
N ALA A 324 6.48 13.60 11.45
CA ALA A 324 5.29 13.89 10.65
C ALA A 324 4.43 12.63 10.43
N SER A 325 5.05 11.51 10.06
CA SER A 325 4.33 10.24 9.84
C SER A 325 3.67 9.71 11.12
N LEU A 326 4.35 9.80 12.28
CA LEU A 326 3.76 9.43 13.58
C LEU A 326 2.61 10.35 13.99
N ASN A 327 2.76 11.65 13.75
CA ASN A 327 1.73 12.63 14.04
C ASN A 327 0.47 12.40 13.20
N LEU A 328 0.62 11.94 11.95
CA LEU A 328 -0.50 11.58 11.08
C LEU A 328 -1.10 10.21 11.43
N ASN A 329 -0.27 9.25 11.83
CA ASN A 329 -0.67 7.91 12.24
C ASN A 329 0.21 7.38 13.40
N PRO A 330 -0.32 7.35 14.64
CA PRO A 330 0.44 6.89 15.81
C PRO A 330 0.94 5.44 15.72
N TYR A 331 0.33 4.62 14.84
CA TYR A 331 0.72 3.22 14.62
C TYR A 331 1.76 3.05 13.50
N ALA A 332 2.22 4.13 12.85
CA ALA A 332 3.13 4.06 11.71
C ALA A 332 4.44 3.32 12.03
N SER A 333 4.93 3.39 13.28
CA SER A 333 6.13 2.66 13.72
C SER A 333 6.00 1.14 13.72
N SER A 334 4.78 0.63 13.82
CA SER A 334 4.48 -0.80 13.82
C SER A 334 3.96 -1.31 12.48
N THR A 335 3.70 -0.40 11.52
CA THR A 335 3.06 -0.72 10.25
C THR A 335 4.09 -0.71 9.12
N VAL A 336 4.34 -1.89 8.54
CA VAL A 336 5.24 -2.07 7.38
C VAL A 336 4.74 -1.24 6.19
N GLY A 337 5.66 -0.56 5.52
CA GLY A 337 5.39 0.20 4.29
C GLY A 337 5.00 1.67 4.49
N THR A 338 4.82 2.14 5.72
CA THR A 338 4.57 3.57 6.01
C THR A 338 5.82 4.43 5.79
N LEU A 339 5.65 5.76 5.69
CA LEU A 339 6.78 6.68 5.62
C LEU A 339 7.71 6.53 6.82
N TYR A 340 7.17 6.42 8.04
CA TYR A 340 7.96 6.17 9.23
C TYR A 340 8.84 4.92 9.09
N TRP A 341 8.25 3.80 8.63
CA TRP A 341 8.96 2.54 8.47
C TRP A 341 10.14 2.68 7.51
N TRP A 342 9.91 3.26 6.32
CA TRP A 342 10.97 3.53 5.33
C TRP A 342 12.06 4.45 5.87
N MET A 343 11.68 5.52 6.56
CA MET A 343 12.62 6.44 7.19
C MET A 343 13.31 5.85 8.43
N SER A 344 12.95 4.64 8.87
CA SER A 344 13.59 3.96 10.01
C SER A 344 14.48 2.80 9.61
N LYS A 345 14.53 2.46 8.32
CA LYS A 345 15.42 1.44 7.77
C LYS A 345 16.87 1.92 7.70
N GLU A 346 17.79 1.01 7.94
CA GLU A 346 19.23 1.29 7.79
C GLU A 346 19.78 0.62 6.51
N PRO A 347 20.50 1.35 5.65
CA PRO A 347 21.16 0.77 4.49
C PRO A 347 22.35 -0.10 4.94
N LEU A 348 22.72 -1.08 4.12
CA LEU A 348 24.01 -1.77 4.26
C LEU A 348 25.13 -0.77 3.95
N LYS A 349 25.97 -0.48 4.94
CA LYS A 349 27.01 0.55 4.84
C LYS A 349 28.32 -0.01 4.29
N LYS A 350 29.10 0.84 3.64
CA LYS A 350 30.51 0.55 3.37
C LYS A 350 31.32 0.75 4.66
N ILE A 351 31.71 -0.35 5.30
CA ILE A 351 32.45 -0.30 6.58
C ILE A 351 33.95 -0.10 6.35
N SER A 352 34.50 -0.78 5.35
CA SER A 352 35.92 -0.72 5.02
C SER A 352 36.16 -1.04 3.56
N ASP A 353 37.33 -0.64 3.04
CA ASP A 353 37.82 -1.17 1.78
C ASP A 353 38.18 -2.66 1.90
N ILE A 354 38.20 -3.35 0.78
CA ILE A 354 38.51 -4.78 0.67
C ILE A 354 39.70 -4.94 -0.27
N GLY A 355 40.72 -5.67 0.17
CA GLY A 355 41.94 -5.89 -0.61
C GLY A 355 42.68 -7.15 -0.19
N GLU A 356 43.55 -7.63 -1.08
CA GLU A 356 44.40 -8.79 -0.82
C GLU A 356 45.35 -8.55 0.37
N GLU A 357 45.86 -7.33 0.50
CA GLU A 357 46.82 -6.95 1.55
C GLU A 357 46.17 -6.77 2.93
N ILE A 358 44.84 -6.68 3.01
CA ILE A 358 44.14 -6.47 4.27
C ILE A 358 43.92 -7.84 4.95
N PRO A 359 44.56 -8.13 6.10
CA PRO A 359 44.42 -9.43 6.76
C PRO A 359 42.98 -9.65 7.24
N CYS A 360 42.55 -10.91 7.24
CA CYS A 360 41.29 -11.30 7.87
C CYS A 360 41.46 -11.31 9.40
N PRO A 361 40.37 -11.08 10.17
CA PRO A 361 40.41 -11.22 11.62
C PRO A 361 40.92 -12.61 12.05
N PRO A 362 41.60 -12.75 13.21
CA PRO A 362 42.13 -14.03 13.69
C PRO A 362 41.08 -15.15 13.81
N GLU A 363 39.83 -14.79 14.12
CA GLU A 363 38.68 -15.68 14.24
C GLU A 363 38.03 -16.06 12.90
N SER A 364 38.49 -15.46 11.81
CA SER A 364 37.94 -15.69 10.47
C SER A 364 38.18 -17.11 9.98
N LYS A 365 37.16 -17.70 9.35
CA LYS A 365 37.31 -18.98 8.63
C LYS A 365 38.03 -18.85 7.29
N GLY A 366 38.30 -17.64 6.82
CA GLY A 366 39.00 -17.39 5.55
C GLY A 366 38.31 -16.33 4.69
N ARG A 367 38.70 -16.31 3.41
CA ARG A 367 38.17 -15.36 2.43
C ARG A 367 37.02 -15.95 1.62
N ALA A 368 36.21 -15.09 1.01
CA ALA A 368 35.09 -15.50 0.18
C ALA A 368 35.50 -16.47 -0.95
N LYS A 369 36.65 -16.26 -1.60
CA LYS A 369 37.14 -17.16 -2.67
C LYS A 369 37.36 -18.61 -2.20
N ASP A 370 37.66 -18.80 -0.91
CA ASP A 370 37.94 -20.11 -0.32
C ASP A 370 36.66 -20.73 0.28
N LEU A 371 35.68 -19.90 0.65
CA LEU A 371 34.49 -20.29 1.39
C LEU A 371 33.22 -20.38 0.55
N VAL A 372 33.14 -19.69 -0.59
CA VAL A 372 31.93 -19.60 -1.42
C VAL A 372 32.22 -20.09 -2.84
N PRO A 373 31.91 -21.36 -3.15
CA PRO A 373 32.12 -21.91 -4.48
C PRO A 373 31.43 -21.07 -5.56
N GLY A 374 32.21 -20.65 -6.57
CA GLY A 374 31.73 -19.82 -7.68
C GLY A 374 31.54 -18.34 -7.36
N GLY A 375 31.68 -17.91 -6.10
CA GLY A 375 31.63 -16.50 -5.70
C GLY A 375 30.31 -15.79 -6.00
N ILE A 376 29.20 -16.53 -6.13
CA ILE A 376 27.86 -15.98 -6.42
C ILE A 376 26.94 -16.27 -5.24
N VAL A 377 26.18 -15.26 -4.85
CA VAL A 377 25.05 -15.37 -3.92
C VAL A 377 23.79 -14.77 -4.52
N ALA A 378 22.65 -15.15 -3.96
CA ALA A 378 21.35 -14.67 -4.39
C ALA A 378 20.52 -14.13 -3.21
N HIS A 379 19.77 -13.08 -3.50
CA HIS A 379 18.70 -12.53 -2.67
C HIS A 379 17.38 -12.62 -3.44
N GLU A 380 16.24 -12.51 -2.78
CA GLU A 380 14.94 -12.55 -3.43
C GLU A 380 14.01 -11.48 -2.89
N THR A 381 13.38 -10.73 -3.78
CA THR A 381 12.37 -9.72 -3.44
C THR A 381 10.98 -10.20 -3.86
N ASN A 382 9.93 -9.58 -3.31
CA ASN A 382 8.54 -9.93 -3.64
C ASN A 382 7.91 -9.00 -4.70
N SER A 383 8.65 -8.03 -5.21
CA SER A 383 8.13 -7.05 -6.17
C SER A 383 9.20 -6.56 -7.13
N PHE A 384 8.74 -6.15 -8.31
CA PHE A 384 9.60 -5.61 -9.37
C PHE A 384 10.22 -4.27 -8.98
N ASP A 385 9.46 -3.40 -8.32
CA ASP A 385 9.98 -2.12 -7.81
C ASP A 385 11.14 -2.33 -6.83
N ALA A 386 11.07 -3.35 -5.96
CA ALA A 386 12.17 -3.69 -5.07
C ALA A 386 13.37 -4.28 -5.84
N TYR A 387 13.11 -5.12 -6.83
CA TYR A 387 14.15 -5.64 -7.72
C TYR A 387 14.88 -4.50 -8.46
N GLU A 388 14.14 -3.57 -9.07
CA GLU A 388 14.70 -2.41 -9.77
C GLU A 388 15.48 -1.51 -8.80
N SER A 389 14.95 -1.26 -7.61
CA SER A 389 15.61 -0.41 -6.60
C SER A 389 16.97 -0.96 -6.18
N ILE A 390 17.06 -2.27 -5.93
CA ILE A 390 18.32 -2.95 -5.54
C ILE A 390 19.31 -3.00 -6.69
N THR A 391 18.82 -3.27 -7.91
CA THR A 391 19.66 -3.42 -9.09
C THR A 391 19.93 -2.09 -9.79
N LYS A 392 19.51 -0.94 -9.26
CA LYS A 392 19.50 0.33 -10.01
C LYS A 392 20.89 0.90 -10.28
N ALA A 393 21.84 0.72 -9.36
CA ALA A 393 23.11 1.42 -9.44
C ALA A 393 23.88 1.03 -10.70
N HIS A 394 24.24 2.03 -11.51
CA HIS A 394 25.08 1.84 -12.70
C HIS A 394 26.47 1.32 -12.33
N THR A 395 26.90 1.56 -11.08
CA THR A 395 28.16 1.08 -10.52
C THR A 395 28.16 -0.40 -10.12
N GLY A 396 26.98 -1.05 -10.14
CA GLY A 396 26.81 -2.40 -9.63
C GLY A 396 26.85 -2.51 -8.11
N GLU A 397 26.93 -1.40 -7.37
CA GLU A 397 26.85 -1.44 -5.92
C GLU A 397 25.47 -1.90 -5.45
N PRO A 398 25.38 -2.77 -4.43
CA PRO A 398 24.10 -3.24 -3.93
C PRO A 398 23.38 -2.13 -3.17
N ASN A 399 22.16 -1.83 -3.58
CA ASN A 399 21.31 -0.89 -2.89
C ASN A 399 20.33 -1.65 -1.99
N VAL A 400 20.78 -2.07 -0.81
CA VAL A 400 20.02 -2.95 0.09
C VAL A 400 19.94 -2.42 1.52
N PHE A 401 18.88 -2.79 2.24
CA PHE A 401 18.78 -2.58 3.69
C PHE A 401 19.32 -3.78 4.45
N ILE A 402 19.72 -3.55 5.70
CA ILE A 402 20.01 -4.63 6.62
C ILE A 402 18.71 -5.17 7.24
N SER A 403 18.67 -6.47 7.49
CA SER A 403 17.83 -7.04 8.54
C SER A 403 18.49 -6.75 9.89
N ARG A 404 17.69 -6.62 10.95
CA ARG A 404 18.09 -6.19 12.30
C ARG A 404 17.59 -7.16 13.37
N GLU A 405 18.43 -7.46 14.35
CA GLU A 405 18.07 -8.23 15.53
C GLU A 405 17.07 -7.45 16.40
N GLY A 406 16.10 -8.16 16.97
CA GLY A 406 15.03 -7.58 17.77
C GLY A 406 13.72 -7.43 17.01
N ASN A 407 12.76 -6.73 17.62
CA ASN A 407 11.40 -6.62 17.10
C ASN A 407 11.26 -5.42 16.14
N PHE A 408 11.91 -5.52 14.97
CA PHE A 408 11.77 -4.55 13.88
C PHE A 408 10.80 -5.09 12.81
N PRO A 409 9.57 -4.54 12.71
CA PRO A 409 8.56 -5.06 11.80
C PRO A 409 9.07 -5.16 10.36
N GLY A 410 9.03 -6.35 9.75
CA GLY A 410 9.46 -6.57 8.37
C GLY A 410 10.98 -6.49 8.13
N GLU A 411 11.80 -6.41 9.18
CA GLU A 411 13.28 -6.39 9.12
C GLU A 411 13.92 -7.38 10.10
N GLN A 412 13.15 -8.29 10.70
CA GLN A 412 13.67 -9.21 11.71
C GLN A 412 14.83 -10.06 11.18
N ALA A 413 15.90 -10.13 11.95
CA ALA A 413 17.06 -10.98 11.74
C ALA A 413 17.17 -12.04 12.83
N ASP A 414 17.44 -13.29 12.45
CA ASP A 414 17.58 -14.42 13.37
C ASP A 414 19.04 -14.67 13.81
N TYR A 415 20.01 -14.15 13.06
CA TYR A 415 21.43 -14.51 13.18
C TYR A 415 22.36 -13.29 13.14
N GLY A 416 21.88 -12.12 13.53
CA GLY A 416 22.64 -10.87 13.51
C GLY A 416 22.20 -9.88 12.43
N ASP A 417 22.53 -8.62 12.68
CA ASP A 417 22.33 -7.53 11.72
C ASP A 417 23.13 -7.76 10.43
N GLY A 418 22.48 -7.50 9.30
CA GLY A 418 23.13 -7.48 7.99
C GLY A 418 22.21 -7.86 6.85
N PHE A 419 22.78 -8.01 5.66
CA PHE A 419 22.05 -8.35 4.44
C PHE A 419 22.12 -9.86 4.15
N TYR A 420 20.97 -10.52 4.16
CA TYR A 420 20.85 -11.97 4.05
C TYR A 420 20.78 -12.43 2.60
N THR A 421 21.59 -13.44 2.28
CA THR A 421 21.69 -14.05 0.95
C THR A 421 21.92 -15.56 1.06
N LEU A 422 21.73 -16.28 -0.04
CA LEU A 422 22.07 -17.70 -0.16
C LEU A 422 23.24 -17.93 -1.11
N ILE A 423 24.09 -18.91 -0.83
CA ILE A 423 25.13 -19.35 -1.79
C ILE A 423 24.45 -19.90 -3.05
N GLY A 424 24.93 -19.46 -4.22
CA GLY A 424 24.48 -19.92 -5.52
C GLY A 424 23.55 -18.94 -6.23
N LYS A 425 22.84 -19.46 -7.24
CA LYS A 425 22.04 -18.65 -8.18
C LYS A 425 20.54 -18.59 -7.85
N ALA A 426 20.08 -19.36 -6.88
CA ALA A 426 18.67 -19.51 -6.53
C ALA A 426 18.32 -18.63 -5.32
N GLY A 427 17.18 -17.93 -5.40
CA GLY A 427 16.61 -17.19 -4.28
C GLY A 427 16.11 -18.12 -3.14
N ALA A 428 15.78 -17.52 -1.99
CA ALA A 428 15.51 -18.27 -0.76
C ALA A 428 14.10 -18.88 -0.64
N ARG A 429 13.09 -18.22 -1.22
CA ARG A 429 11.67 -18.60 -1.16
C ARG A 429 11.19 -19.29 -2.44
N GLY A 430 11.93 -19.16 -3.55
CA GLY A 430 11.58 -19.77 -4.84
C GLY A 430 10.28 -19.26 -5.46
N THR A 431 9.80 -18.09 -5.03
CA THR A 431 8.48 -17.53 -5.40
C THR A 431 8.53 -16.04 -5.72
N GLY A 432 9.69 -15.41 -5.57
CA GLY A 432 9.93 -14.00 -5.80
C GLY A 432 10.92 -13.74 -6.95
N MET A 433 11.42 -12.52 -6.97
CA MET A 433 12.34 -11.98 -7.95
C MET A 433 13.77 -12.12 -7.44
N THR A 434 14.51 -13.06 -8.02
CA THR A 434 15.88 -13.35 -7.61
C THR A 434 16.83 -12.26 -8.09
N ILE A 435 17.74 -11.82 -7.24
CA ILE A 435 18.82 -10.87 -7.53
C ILE A 435 20.13 -11.54 -7.21
N ARG A 436 21.06 -11.55 -8.17
CA ARG A 436 22.35 -12.21 -8.02
C ARG A 436 23.44 -11.19 -7.76
N PHE A 437 24.36 -11.56 -6.88
CA PHE A 437 25.53 -10.76 -6.55
C PHE A 437 26.79 -11.60 -6.72
N SER A 438 27.82 -10.96 -7.24
CA SER A 438 29.19 -11.44 -7.13
C SER A 438 29.76 -11.00 -5.80
N ILE A 439 30.48 -11.89 -5.13
CA ILE A 439 31.20 -11.57 -3.90
C ILE A 439 32.61 -11.14 -4.26
N ASN A 440 33.10 -10.08 -3.63
CA ASN A 440 34.52 -9.74 -3.70
C ASN A 440 35.35 -10.93 -3.16
N PRO A 441 36.23 -11.55 -3.96
CA PRO A 441 36.95 -12.77 -3.58
C PRO A 441 37.83 -12.59 -2.33
N PHE A 442 38.18 -11.34 -1.98
CA PHE A 442 39.01 -11.00 -0.85
C PHE A 442 38.23 -10.55 0.39
N ALA A 443 36.89 -10.52 0.34
CA ALA A 443 36.07 -10.29 1.52
C ALA A 443 36.36 -11.36 2.59
N CYS A 444 36.49 -10.95 3.85
CA CYS A 444 36.84 -11.82 4.96
C CYS A 444 35.63 -12.19 5.81
N GLU A 445 35.49 -13.47 6.14
CA GLU A 445 34.49 -13.93 7.10
C GLU A 445 34.78 -13.34 8.50
N GLY A 446 33.73 -12.98 9.24
CA GLY A 446 33.83 -12.29 10.54
C GLY A 446 33.86 -10.76 10.44
N ARG A 447 34.41 -10.20 9.36
CA ARG A 447 34.44 -8.74 9.10
C ARG A 447 33.41 -8.31 8.06
N ASP A 448 33.52 -8.84 6.85
CA ASP A 448 32.77 -8.37 5.68
C ASP A 448 31.46 -9.14 5.51
N PHE A 449 31.47 -10.42 5.89
CA PHE A 449 30.28 -11.28 5.94
C PHE A 449 30.40 -12.33 7.06
N LEU A 450 29.28 -12.94 7.42
CA LEU A 450 29.21 -14.13 8.28
C LEU A 450 28.73 -15.32 7.48
N LEU A 451 29.34 -16.48 7.73
CA LEU A 451 28.91 -17.74 7.19
C LEU A 451 27.99 -18.45 8.19
N LEU A 452 26.70 -18.55 7.89
CA LEU A 452 25.77 -19.34 8.68
C LEU A 452 25.95 -20.81 8.32
N GLY A 453 26.10 -21.67 9.34
CA GLY A 453 26.36 -23.10 9.14
C GLY A 453 25.32 -23.78 8.25
N LEU A 454 25.72 -24.88 7.61
CA LEU A 454 24.82 -25.75 6.86
C LEU A 454 23.66 -26.16 7.76
N ASP A 455 22.43 -25.76 7.41
CA ASP A 455 21.27 -26.43 7.99
C ASP A 455 21.28 -27.88 7.46
N PRO A 456 21.44 -28.89 8.32
CA PRO A 456 21.50 -30.28 7.90
C PRO A 456 20.24 -30.74 7.13
N ASN A 457 19.11 -30.06 7.35
CA ASN A 457 17.83 -30.41 6.75
C ASN A 457 17.59 -29.72 5.40
N TYR A 458 18.18 -28.54 5.17
CA TYR A 458 17.98 -27.78 3.92
C TYR A 458 19.18 -27.79 2.99
N GLY A 459 20.39 -28.11 3.48
CA GLY A 459 21.61 -28.12 2.65
C GLY A 459 22.01 -26.74 2.12
N ILE A 460 21.33 -25.68 2.56
CA ILE A 460 21.53 -24.30 2.12
C ILE A 460 22.48 -23.61 3.10
N THR A 461 23.56 -23.05 2.58
CA THR A 461 24.44 -22.14 3.33
C THR A 461 23.98 -20.71 3.07
N ALA A 462 23.58 -20.00 4.12
CA ALA A 462 23.24 -18.59 4.05
C ALA A 462 24.44 -17.72 4.46
N LEU A 463 24.54 -16.53 3.87
CA LEU A 463 25.53 -15.51 4.22
C LEU A 463 24.82 -14.25 4.71
N ILE A 464 25.38 -13.63 5.74
CA ILE A 464 25.00 -12.30 6.19
C ILE A 464 26.12 -11.33 5.83
N PHE A 465 25.85 -10.41 4.93
CA PHE A 465 26.81 -9.36 4.57
C PHE A 465 26.70 -8.18 5.52
N ARG A 466 27.86 -7.71 5.98
CA ARG A 466 28.00 -6.55 6.88
C ARG A 466 28.66 -5.36 6.19
N ASN A 467 29.43 -5.62 5.14
CA ASN A 467 30.10 -4.59 4.35
C ASN A 467 29.54 -4.54 2.92
N LYS A 468 28.97 -3.40 2.52
CA LYS A 468 28.45 -3.16 1.16
C LYS A 468 29.49 -3.45 0.06
N ALA A 469 30.77 -3.13 0.31
CA ALA A 469 31.86 -3.34 -0.64
C ALA A 469 32.18 -4.82 -0.92
N ALA A 470 31.64 -5.75 -0.14
CA ALA A 470 31.83 -7.18 -0.34
C ALA A 470 30.99 -7.76 -1.48
N LEU A 471 30.06 -6.98 -2.03
CA LEU A 471 29.08 -7.42 -3.01
C LEU A 471 29.07 -6.48 -4.22
N SER A 472 28.82 -7.06 -5.39
CA SER A 472 28.44 -6.32 -6.59
C SER A 472 27.30 -7.04 -7.30
N VAL A 473 26.23 -6.31 -7.62
CA VAL A 473 25.07 -6.78 -8.36
C VAL A 473 25.51 -7.29 -9.72
N ILE A 474 25.12 -8.52 -10.06
CA ILE A 474 25.32 -9.06 -11.41
C ILE A 474 24.18 -8.52 -12.29
N PRO A 475 24.47 -7.71 -13.32
CA PRO A 475 23.43 -7.14 -14.16
C PRO A 475 22.82 -8.24 -15.03
N GLU A 476 21.56 -8.56 -14.78
CA GLU A 476 20.83 -9.53 -15.59
C GLU A 476 20.28 -8.84 -16.84
N SER A 477 21.06 -8.85 -17.92
CA SER A 477 20.57 -8.37 -19.21
C SER A 477 20.23 -9.57 -20.09
N VAL A 478 19.01 -9.59 -20.63
CA VAL A 478 18.66 -10.49 -21.71
C VAL A 478 18.63 -9.66 -22.99
N GLN A 479 19.69 -9.81 -23.80
CA GLN A 479 19.76 -9.21 -25.12
C GLN A 479 19.17 -10.20 -26.13
N LEU A 480 17.87 -10.08 -26.36
CA LEU A 480 17.18 -10.82 -27.42
C LEU A 480 16.44 -9.84 -28.32
N SER A 481 16.50 -10.07 -29.63
CA SER A 481 15.54 -9.46 -30.55
C SER A 481 14.16 -10.09 -30.37
N PRO A 482 13.07 -9.41 -30.77
CA PRO A 482 11.75 -10.03 -30.84
C PRO A 482 11.77 -11.38 -31.58
N VAL A 483 12.43 -11.45 -32.74
CA VAL A 483 12.56 -12.69 -33.52
C VAL A 483 13.25 -13.80 -32.73
N GLU A 484 14.39 -13.52 -32.10
CA GLU A 484 15.13 -14.52 -31.31
C GLU A 484 14.31 -15.01 -30.12
N TYR A 485 13.57 -14.10 -29.48
CA TYR A 485 12.66 -14.42 -28.40
C TYR A 485 11.54 -15.36 -28.87
N PHE A 486 10.83 -15.01 -29.94
CA PHE A 486 9.79 -15.88 -30.51
C PHE A 486 10.34 -17.21 -31.00
N ASN A 487 11.54 -17.24 -31.58
CA ASN A 487 12.18 -18.47 -32.02
C ASN A 487 12.52 -19.38 -30.83
N LYS A 488 13.01 -18.83 -29.71
CA LYS A 488 13.22 -19.59 -28.47
C LYS A 488 11.91 -20.16 -27.95
N LEU A 489 10.86 -19.34 -27.87
CA LEU A 489 9.54 -19.79 -27.42
C LEU A 489 8.95 -20.88 -28.34
N ALA A 490 9.05 -20.72 -29.66
CA ALA A 490 8.53 -21.67 -30.65
C ALA A 490 9.22 -23.04 -30.57
N ASN A 491 10.50 -23.07 -30.17
CA ASN A 491 11.26 -24.30 -29.94
C ASN A 491 11.00 -24.93 -28.55
N GLY A 492 10.01 -24.43 -27.81
CA GLY A 492 9.68 -24.92 -26.48
C GLY A 492 10.71 -24.57 -25.41
N LEU A 493 11.59 -23.60 -25.69
CA LEU A 493 12.46 -23.06 -24.67
C LEU A 493 11.59 -22.20 -23.76
N THR A 494 11.20 -22.76 -22.63
CA THR A 494 10.66 -21.98 -21.53
C THR A 494 11.82 -21.18 -20.95
N PHE A 495 11.71 -19.86 -20.96
CA PHE A 495 12.50 -19.08 -20.02
C PHE A 495 12.17 -19.62 -18.63
N ASP A 496 13.18 -19.78 -17.78
CA ASP A 496 12.93 -20.21 -16.42
C ASP A 496 12.12 -19.09 -15.74
N PHE A 497 10.80 -19.16 -15.85
CA PHE A 497 9.88 -18.20 -15.26
C PHE A 497 9.89 -18.28 -13.73
N ASN A 498 10.58 -19.27 -13.15
CA ASN A 498 10.94 -19.24 -11.74
C ASN A 498 11.90 -18.08 -11.44
N ASP A 499 12.65 -17.60 -12.44
CA ASP A 499 13.33 -16.31 -12.41
C ASP A 499 12.38 -15.20 -12.92
N SER A 500 11.39 -14.90 -12.07
CA SER A 500 10.32 -13.94 -12.38
C SER A 500 10.83 -12.54 -12.73
N ALA A 501 12.01 -12.16 -12.24
CA ALA A 501 12.61 -10.86 -12.52
C ALA A 501 13.14 -10.75 -13.94
N VAL A 502 13.94 -11.73 -14.36
CA VAL A 502 14.47 -11.82 -15.72
C VAL A 502 13.33 -11.92 -16.72
N ALA A 503 12.31 -12.73 -16.42
CA ALA A 503 11.13 -12.87 -17.25
C ALA A 503 10.36 -11.54 -17.40
N GLU A 504 10.14 -10.80 -16.31
CA GLU A 504 9.43 -9.52 -16.36
C GLU A 504 10.22 -8.44 -17.11
N ARG A 505 11.55 -8.37 -16.92
CA ARG A 505 12.43 -7.48 -17.72
C ARG A 505 12.38 -7.81 -19.20
N LEU A 506 12.55 -9.09 -19.54
CA LEU A 506 12.53 -9.56 -20.91
C LEU A 506 11.19 -9.26 -21.57
N LYS A 507 10.08 -9.56 -20.88
CA LYS A 507 8.73 -9.27 -21.35
C LYS A 507 8.56 -7.79 -21.65
N ARG A 508 8.96 -6.88 -20.75
CA ARG A 508 8.88 -5.42 -20.98
C ARG A 508 9.71 -5.00 -22.19
N LYS A 509 10.97 -5.44 -22.24
CA LYS A 509 11.89 -5.16 -23.36
C LYS A 509 11.36 -5.63 -24.71
N ILE A 510 10.83 -6.85 -24.76
CA ILE A 510 10.25 -7.42 -25.99
C ILE A 510 8.96 -6.70 -26.38
N ILE A 511 8.06 -6.42 -25.44
CA ILE A 511 6.82 -5.68 -25.71
C ILE A 511 7.14 -4.29 -26.28
N ASN A 512 8.15 -3.61 -25.73
CA ASN A 512 8.59 -2.30 -26.18
C ASN A 512 9.14 -2.36 -27.61
N ARG A 513 10.06 -3.30 -27.87
CA ARG A 513 10.65 -3.51 -29.20
C ARG A 513 9.64 -4.01 -30.23
N LEU A 514 8.65 -4.78 -29.80
CA LEU A 514 7.56 -5.18 -30.68
C LEU A 514 6.82 -3.97 -31.22
N ALA A 515 6.75 -2.83 -30.53
CA ALA A 515 6.06 -1.67 -31.08
C ALA A 515 6.72 -1.10 -32.35
N SER A 516 8.02 -1.32 -32.55
CA SER A 516 8.85 -0.73 -33.61
C SER A 516 9.54 -1.75 -34.51
N ILE A 517 9.11 -3.00 -34.42
CA ILE A 517 9.64 -4.11 -35.21
C ILE A 517 9.51 -3.83 -36.71
N SER A 518 10.52 -4.21 -37.48
CA SER A 518 10.50 -4.06 -38.94
C SER A 518 9.50 -5.01 -39.60
N PRO A 519 8.95 -4.69 -40.79
CA PRO A 519 8.08 -5.61 -41.53
C PRO A 519 8.72 -6.99 -41.76
N GLN A 520 10.03 -7.06 -42.03
CA GLN A 520 10.72 -8.34 -42.22
C GLN A 520 10.75 -9.19 -40.93
N GLU A 521 10.95 -8.56 -39.78
CA GLU A 521 10.93 -9.26 -38.49
C GLU A 521 9.49 -9.67 -38.11
N ILE A 522 8.48 -8.89 -38.47
CA ILE A 522 7.06 -9.28 -38.35
C ILE A 522 6.81 -10.56 -39.15
N ASP A 523 7.18 -10.58 -40.43
CA ASP A 523 7.01 -11.76 -41.30
C ASP A 523 7.73 -13.00 -40.74
N GLU A 524 8.91 -12.82 -40.14
CA GLU A 524 9.64 -13.88 -39.47
C GLU A 524 8.90 -14.40 -38.23
N ILE A 525 8.40 -13.50 -37.38
CA ILE A 525 7.61 -13.87 -36.20
C ILE A 525 6.33 -14.58 -36.62
N HIS A 526 5.61 -14.10 -37.64
CA HIS A 526 4.44 -14.78 -38.20
C HIS A 526 4.79 -16.21 -38.62
N ARG A 527 5.92 -16.42 -39.31
CA ARG A 527 6.34 -17.77 -39.71
C ARG A 527 6.60 -18.68 -38.51
N LEU A 528 7.23 -18.17 -37.45
CA LEU A 528 7.48 -18.89 -36.20
C LEU A 528 6.18 -19.22 -35.45
N VAL A 529 5.24 -18.28 -35.44
CA VAL A 529 3.92 -18.40 -34.84
C VAL A 529 3.05 -19.40 -35.62
N ASP A 530 3.03 -19.35 -36.95
CA ASP A 530 2.38 -20.33 -37.82
C ASP A 530 2.92 -21.75 -37.58
N GLY A 531 4.24 -21.87 -37.46
CA GLY A 531 4.89 -23.13 -37.08
C GLY A 531 4.45 -23.62 -35.70
N SER A 532 4.23 -22.69 -34.76
CA SER A 532 3.72 -22.97 -33.42
C SER A 532 2.26 -23.41 -33.44
N PHE A 533 1.38 -22.75 -34.21
CA PHE A 533 -0.01 -23.18 -34.40
C PHE A 533 -0.10 -24.58 -35.02
N LYS A 534 0.69 -24.86 -36.06
CA LYS A 534 0.77 -26.20 -36.68
C LYS A 534 1.25 -27.26 -35.68
N SER A 535 2.24 -26.92 -34.85
CA SER A 535 2.75 -27.82 -33.82
C SER A 535 1.71 -28.09 -32.72
N LEU A 536 0.96 -27.06 -32.30
CA LEU A 536 -0.10 -27.18 -31.30
C LEU A 536 -1.28 -28.04 -31.82
N ALA A 537 -1.68 -27.86 -33.07
CA ALA A 537 -2.70 -28.69 -33.73
C ALA A 537 -2.28 -30.17 -33.85
N GLN A 538 -0.97 -30.44 -33.88
CA GLN A 538 -0.40 -31.80 -33.85
C GLN A 538 -0.23 -32.37 -32.43
N GLY A 539 -0.66 -31.68 -31.38
CA GLY A 539 -0.53 -32.15 -30.01
C GLY A 539 0.78 -31.84 -29.30
N LYS A 540 1.58 -30.92 -29.83
CA LYS A 540 2.85 -30.51 -29.20
C LYS A 540 2.63 -29.25 -28.36
N SER A 541 2.53 -29.40 -27.04
CA SER A 541 2.31 -28.31 -26.07
C SER A 541 3.46 -27.30 -25.98
N LYS A 542 4.65 -27.63 -26.49
CA LYS A 542 5.83 -26.75 -26.50
C LYS A 542 5.62 -25.41 -27.23
N ALA A 543 4.57 -25.30 -28.05
CA ALA A 543 4.24 -24.11 -28.81
C ALA A 543 3.44 -23.04 -28.02
N GLU A 544 2.82 -23.40 -26.88
CA GLU A 544 1.91 -22.51 -26.15
C GLU A 544 2.55 -21.20 -25.67
N PRO A 545 3.82 -21.15 -25.20
CA PRO A 545 4.44 -19.90 -24.77
C PRO A 545 4.54 -18.86 -25.89
N ALA A 546 4.92 -19.27 -27.11
CA ALA A 546 5.01 -18.39 -28.27
C ALA A 546 3.64 -17.81 -28.63
N LEU A 547 2.62 -18.67 -28.65
CA LEU A 547 1.25 -18.28 -28.96
C LEU A 547 0.68 -17.36 -27.88
N THR A 548 0.96 -17.61 -26.60
CA THR A 548 0.52 -16.74 -25.49
C THR A 548 1.03 -15.31 -25.67
N VAL A 549 2.32 -15.13 -25.96
CA VAL A 549 2.88 -13.79 -26.19
C VAL A 549 2.33 -13.18 -27.47
N TRP A 550 2.27 -13.95 -28.56
CA TRP A 550 1.76 -13.47 -29.84
C TRP A 550 0.33 -12.94 -29.71
N LEU A 551 -0.57 -13.74 -29.16
CA LEU A 551 -2.00 -13.44 -29.00
C LEU A 551 -2.27 -12.29 -28.02
N GLY A 552 -1.35 -12.03 -27.09
CA GLY A 552 -1.40 -10.85 -26.21
C GLY A 552 -0.92 -9.56 -26.87
N SER A 553 -0.24 -9.65 -28.02
CA SER A 553 0.35 -8.50 -28.71
C SER A 553 -0.67 -7.72 -29.55
N LYS A 554 -0.31 -6.50 -29.98
CA LYS A 554 -1.14 -5.71 -30.91
C LYS A 554 -1.19 -6.30 -32.33
N TYR A 555 -0.25 -7.17 -32.69
CA TYR A 555 -0.11 -7.76 -34.02
C TYR A 555 -1.05 -8.94 -34.25
N ALA A 556 -1.51 -9.60 -33.18
CA ALA A 556 -2.52 -10.64 -33.28
C ALA A 556 -3.92 -10.13 -33.70
N LYS A 557 -4.08 -8.81 -33.89
CA LYS A 557 -5.33 -8.20 -34.41
C LYS A 557 -5.68 -8.67 -35.83
N GLU A 558 -4.70 -9.13 -36.60
CA GLU A 558 -4.88 -9.61 -37.98
C GLU A 558 -4.71 -11.13 -38.06
N MET A 559 -5.16 -11.87 -37.04
CA MET A 559 -5.16 -13.33 -37.11
C MET A 559 -5.90 -13.79 -38.36
N SER A 560 -5.19 -14.49 -39.23
CA SER A 560 -5.74 -15.04 -40.46
C SER A 560 -6.78 -16.12 -40.14
N SER A 561 -7.74 -16.33 -41.05
CA SER A 561 -8.69 -17.45 -40.94
C SER A 561 -7.95 -18.79 -40.80
N HIS A 562 -6.77 -18.93 -41.40
CA HIS A 562 -5.94 -20.11 -41.29
C HIS A 562 -5.40 -20.34 -39.88
N GLU A 563 -4.85 -19.31 -39.23
CA GLU A 563 -4.39 -19.39 -37.83
C GLU A 563 -5.54 -19.68 -36.88
N LEU A 564 -6.71 -19.07 -37.11
CA LEU A 564 -7.93 -19.35 -36.34
C LEU A 564 -8.36 -20.81 -36.51
N ASP A 565 -8.37 -21.35 -37.72
CA ASP A 565 -8.70 -22.76 -37.98
C ASP A 565 -7.73 -23.71 -37.27
N LEU A 566 -6.42 -23.41 -37.27
CA LEU A 566 -5.42 -24.20 -36.56
C LEU A 566 -5.61 -24.13 -35.03
N LEU A 567 -5.91 -22.95 -34.50
CA LEU A 567 -6.21 -22.77 -33.08
C LEU A 567 -7.48 -23.54 -32.68
N MET A 568 -8.53 -23.45 -33.49
CA MET A 568 -9.79 -24.18 -33.28
C MET A 568 -9.58 -25.68 -33.37
N SER A 569 -8.74 -26.15 -34.30
CA SER A 569 -8.32 -27.54 -34.39
C SER A 569 -7.63 -28.00 -33.10
N ALA A 570 -6.66 -27.23 -32.59
CA ALA A 570 -5.97 -27.52 -31.34
C ALA A 570 -6.91 -27.55 -30.12
N ILE A 571 -7.82 -26.58 -30.02
CA ILE A 571 -8.85 -26.56 -28.97
C ILE A 571 -9.72 -27.82 -29.09
N ASN A 572 -10.10 -28.22 -30.31
CA ASN A 572 -10.91 -29.40 -30.58
C ASN A 572 -10.18 -30.73 -30.39
N SER A 573 -8.85 -30.77 -30.40
CA SER A 573 -8.06 -31.97 -30.11
C SER A 573 -7.68 -32.17 -28.63
N ASN A 574 -8.06 -31.25 -27.71
CA ASN A 574 -7.63 -31.28 -26.29
C ASN A 574 -6.10 -31.20 -26.14
N THR A 575 -5.45 -30.53 -27.08
CA THR A 575 -3.99 -30.42 -27.08
C THR A 575 -3.48 -29.18 -26.37
N ILE A 576 -4.39 -28.28 -25.95
CA ILE A 576 -4.08 -27.10 -25.17
C ILE A 576 -4.10 -27.39 -23.66
N SER A 577 -3.18 -26.80 -22.92
CA SER A 577 -3.21 -26.77 -21.46
C SER A 577 -4.41 -25.97 -20.94
N SER A 578 -4.82 -26.26 -19.71
CA SER A 578 -5.84 -25.48 -19.01
C SER A 578 -5.50 -24.01 -18.93
N ASP A 579 -4.23 -23.70 -18.64
CA ASP A 579 -3.74 -22.34 -18.43
C ASP A 579 -3.77 -21.54 -19.73
N PHE A 580 -3.34 -22.16 -20.83
CA PHE A 580 -3.41 -21.53 -22.15
C PHE A 580 -4.86 -21.32 -22.59
N GLY A 581 -5.75 -22.27 -22.34
CA GLY A 581 -7.17 -22.11 -22.64
C GLY A 581 -7.85 -21.02 -21.80
N VAL A 582 -7.49 -20.87 -20.52
CA VAL A 582 -7.97 -19.77 -19.67
C VAL A 582 -7.45 -18.43 -20.19
N PHE A 583 -6.18 -18.36 -20.61
CA PHE A 583 -5.61 -17.18 -21.24
C PHE A 583 -6.37 -16.81 -22.53
N LEU A 584 -6.62 -17.77 -23.43
CA LEU A 584 -7.37 -17.55 -24.67
C LEU A 584 -8.75 -16.94 -24.40
N ALA A 585 -9.50 -17.56 -23.49
CA ALA A 585 -10.82 -17.09 -23.09
C ALA A 585 -10.78 -15.68 -22.47
N LYS A 586 -9.89 -15.45 -21.48
CA LYS A 586 -9.85 -14.20 -20.71
C LYS A 586 -9.17 -13.03 -21.41
N LYS A 587 -8.18 -13.27 -22.26
CA LYS A 587 -7.31 -12.22 -22.80
C LYS A 587 -7.46 -12.04 -24.30
N PHE A 588 -7.66 -13.12 -25.04
CA PHE A 588 -7.76 -13.02 -26.50
C PHE A 588 -9.21 -12.79 -26.97
N PHE A 589 -10.11 -13.70 -26.61
CA PHE A 589 -11.51 -13.63 -27.04
C PHE A 589 -12.28 -12.48 -26.39
N LEU A 590 -11.97 -12.20 -25.12
CA LEU A 590 -12.65 -11.20 -24.32
C LEU A 590 -12.26 -9.74 -24.61
N GLN A 591 -10.96 -9.45 -24.63
CA GLN A 591 -10.49 -8.07 -24.43
C GLN A 591 -10.28 -7.28 -25.72
N LYS A 592 -10.06 -7.92 -26.87
CA LYS A 592 -9.59 -7.18 -28.06
C LYS A 592 -10.18 -7.55 -29.42
N ASN A 593 -10.67 -8.78 -29.66
CA ASN A 593 -10.75 -9.26 -31.05
C ASN A 593 -11.99 -10.08 -31.44
N ALA A 594 -12.99 -10.31 -30.58
CA ALA A 594 -14.14 -11.12 -31.00
C ALA A 594 -14.85 -10.49 -32.23
N GLU A 595 -15.07 -9.18 -32.23
CA GLU A 595 -15.89 -8.47 -33.23
C GLU A 595 -15.41 -8.63 -34.69
N ASN A 596 -14.12 -8.87 -34.91
CA ASN A 596 -13.53 -8.95 -36.25
C ASN A 596 -13.08 -10.37 -36.65
N LEU A 597 -13.22 -11.36 -35.77
CA LEU A 597 -12.80 -12.72 -36.08
C LEU A 597 -13.90 -13.47 -36.85
N PRO A 598 -13.58 -14.12 -37.99
CA PRO A 598 -14.56 -14.81 -38.82
C PRO A 598 -14.93 -16.17 -38.23
N TYR A 599 -15.61 -16.19 -37.08
CA TYR A 599 -16.11 -17.44 -36.51
C TYR A 599 -17.19 -18.03 -37.42
N SER A 600 -16.99 -19.28 -37.83
CA SER A 600 -18.07 -20.05 -38.42
C SER A 600 -19.01 -20.57 -37.33
N ASP A 601 -20.28 -20.77 -37.67
CA ASP A 601 -21.22 -21.51 -36.82
C ASP A 601 -20.66 -22.86 -36.38
N ALA A 602 -19.86 -23.50 -37.24
CA ALA A 602 -19.23 -24.78 -36.96
C ALA A 602 -18.18 -24.67 -35.84
N HIS A 603 -17.39 -23.59 -35.79
CA HIS A 603 -16.41 -23.33 -34.73
C HIS A 603 -17.08 -23.24 -33.37
N ILE A 604 -18.11 -22.40 -33.24
CA ILE A 604 -18.78 -22.19 -31.95
C ILE A 604 -19.55 -23.44 -31.55
N THR A 605 -20.23 -24.09 -32.49
CA THR A 605 -20.92 -25.36 -32.23
C THR A 605 -19.96 -26.44 -31.72
N ALA A 606 -18.76 -26.55 -32.32
CA ALA A 606 -17.75 -27.49 -31.87
C ALA A 606 -17.27 -27.20 -30.44
N LEU A 607 -16.98 -25.93 -30.11
CA LEU A 607 -16.57 -25.54 -28.76
C LEU A 607 -17.67 -25.81 -27.72
N VAL A 608 -18.91 -25.50 -28.05
CA VAL A 608 -20.09 -25.69 -27.19
C VAL A 608 -20.33 -27.18 -26.90
N ASN A 609 -20.26 -28.02 -27.94
CA ASN A 609 -20.51 -29.45 -27.80
C ASN A 609 -19.39 -30.19 -27.05
N LYS A 610 -18.19 -29.61 -27.00
CA LYS A 610 -17.01 -30.31 -26.51
C LYS A 610 -16.87 -30.34 -24.98
N GLY A 611 -17.33 -29.31 -24.26
CA GLY A 611 -17.19 -29.25 -22.80
C GLY A 611 -15.85 -28.67 -22.31
N GLY A 612 -15.66 -28.64 -20.99
CA GLY A 612 -14.41 -28.19 -20.33
C GLY A 612 -13.93 -26.79 -20.75
N ILE A 613 -12.64 -26.66 -21.07
CA ILE A 613 -12.03 -25.37 -21.44
C ILE A 613 -12.57 -24.79 -22.76
N ALA A 614 -13.02 -25.65 -23.67
CA ALA A 614 -13.65 -25.24 -24.92
C ALA A 614 -14.99 -24.53 -24.67
N SER A 615 -15.75 -24.97 -23.66
CA SER A 615 -16.97 -24.28 -23.22
C SER A 615 -16.69 -22.90 -22.63
N PHE A 616 -15.57 -22.72 -21.92
CA PHE A 616 -15.15 -21.41 -21.40
C PHE A 616 -14.76 -20.45 -22.53
N ILE A 617 -14.08 -20.95 -23.57
CA ILE A 617 -13.77 -20.20 -24.78
C ILE A 617 -15.05 -19.85 -25.56
N ALA A 618 -15.95 -20.82 -25.75
CA ALA A 618 -17.25 -20.59 -26.42
C ALA A 618 -18.04 -19.48 -25.73
N LEU A 619 -18.15 -19.55 -24.41
CA LEU A 619 -18.83 -18.53 -23.63
C LEU A 619 -18.16 -17.16 -23.79
N SER A 620 -16.82 -17.13 -23.82
CA SER A 620 -16.08 -15.89 -24.02
C SER A 620 -16.44 -15.22 -25.34
N ILE A 621 -16.55 -16.00 -26.41
CA ILE A 621 -17.00 -15.57 -27.73
C ILE A 621 -18.47 -15.13 -27.70
N LEU A 622 -19.36 -15.93 -27.10
CA LEU A 622 -20.81 -15.65 -27.07
C LEU A 622 -21.18 -14.41 -26.25
N CYS A 623 -20.32 -13.97 -25.33
CA CYS A 623 -20.50 -12.74 -24.57
C CYS A 623 -19.94 -11.49 -25.27
N SER A 624 -19.45 -11.58 -26.49
CA SER A 624 -19.08 -10.39 -27.27
C SER A 624 -20.31 -9.75 -27.94
N PRO A 625 -20.32 -8.42 -28.17
CA PRO A 625 -21.49 -7.71 -28.71
C PRO A 625 -22.02 -8.27 -30.04
N GLN A 626 -21.17 -8.76 -30.94
CA GLN A 626 -21.62 -9.23 -32.25
C GLN A 626 -22.48 -10.52 -32.20
N PHE A 627 -22.41 -11.29 -31.10
CA PHE A 627 -23.20 -12.51 -30.95
C PHE A 627 -24.57 -12.28 -30.29
N GLU A 628 -24.88 -11.06 -29.85
CA GLU A 628 -26.13 -10.73 -29.17
C GLU A 628 -27.36 -11.08 -30.01
N ASN A 629 -27.29 -10.83 -31.33
CA ASN A 629 -28.37 -11.07 -32.28
C ASN A 629 -28.15 -12.31 -33.15
N HIS A 630 -27.14 -13.13 -32.85
CA HIS A 630 -26.83 -14.29 -33.67
C HIS A 630 -27.93 -15.36 -33.54
N PRO A 631 -28.49 -15.91 -34.64
CA PRO A 631 -29.65 -16.80 -34.60
C PRO A 631 -29.43 -18.08 -33.78
N LYS A 632 -28.18 -18.54 -33.66
CA LYS A 632 -27.80 -19.70 -32.85
C LYS A 632 -27.29 -19.39 -31.45
N ALA A 633 -27.09 -18.12 -31.07
CA ALA A 633 -26.54 -17.77 -29.75
C ALA A 633 -27.38 -18.35 -28.61
N LYS A 634 -28.71 -18.31 -28.74
CA LYS A 634 -29.63 -18.89 -27.76
C LYS A 634 -29.50 -20.40 -27.64
N GLU A 635 -29.30 -21.09 -28.76
CA GLU A 635 -29.09 -22.55 -28.79
C GLU A 635 -27.76 -22.92 -28.13
N TRP A 636 -26.68 -22.22 -28.51
CA TRP A 636 -25.34 -22.44 -27.97
C TRP A 636 -25.28 -22.17 -26.47
N MET A 637 -25.85 -21.06 -26.03
CA MET A 637 -25.97 -20.73 -24.62
C MET A 637 -26.78 -21.80 -23.87
N GLY A 638 -27.92 -22.23 -24.43
CA GLY A 638 -28.74 -23.30 -23.85
C GLY A 638 -27.98 -24.63 -23.69
N LYS A 639 -27.13 -24.99 -24.65
CA LYS A 639 -26.26 -26.19 -24.58
C LYS A 639 -25.15 -26.05 -23.54
N LEU A 640 -24.47 -24.90 -23.48
CA LEU A 640 -23.45 -24.64 -22.44
C LEU A 640 -24.05 -24.77 -21.03
N ILE A 641 -25.27 -24.24 -20.85
CA ILE A 641 -26.03 -24.34 -19.60
C ILE A 641 -26.46 -25.79 -19.31
N GLY A 642 -26.90 -26.52 -20.33
CA GLY A 642 -27.35 -27.90 -20.19
C GLY A 642 -26.24 -28.89 -19.84
N ASN A 643 -24.99 -28.57 -20.19
CA ASN A 643 -23.85 -29.46 -19.96
C ASN A 643 -23.34 -29.45 -18.50
N GLY A 644 -23.72 -28.48 -17.66
CA GLY A 644 -23.49 -28.49 -16.20
C GLY A 644 -22.03 -28.54 -15.71
N GLU A 645 -21.02 -28.53 -16.58
CA GLU A 645 -19.62 -28.82 -16.22
C GLU A 645 -18.78 -27.59 -15.82
N MET A 646 -19.34 -26.38 -15.79
CA MET A 646 -18.54 -25.15 -15.58
C MET A 646 -19.34 -23.99 -14.92
N ASP A 647 -20.39 -24.28 -14.13
CA ASP A 647 -21.32 -23.28 -13.58
C ASP A 647 -20.63 -22.10 -12.86
N LYS A 648 -19.55 -22.36 -12.12
CA LYS A 648 -18.79 -21.34 -11.37
C LYS A 648 -18.06 -20.35 -12.26
N LEU A 649 -17.15 -20.83 -13.11
CA LEU A 649 -16.31 -19.99 -13.97
C LEU A 649 -17.13 -19.27 -15.05
N ILE A 650 -18.22 -19.90 -15.53
CA ILE A 650 -19.17 -19.33 -16.49
C ILE A 650 -19.97 -18.20 -15.85
N ALA A 651 -20.44 -18.38 -14.62
CA ALA A 651 -21.14 -17.33 -13.89
C ALA A 651 -20.20 -16.18 -13.51
N GLU A 652 -19.05 -16.46 -12.89
CA GLU A 652 -18.02 -15.44 -12.63
C GLU A 652 -17.69 -14.63 -13.89
N TYR A 653 -17.59 -15.32 -15.03
CA TYR A 653 -17.35 -14.71 -16.32
C TYR A 653 -18.49 -13.80 -16.78
N VAL A 654 -19.72 -14.32 -16.89
CA VAL A 654 -20.92 -13.55 -17.30
C VAL A 654 -21.07 -12.31 -16.43
N ILE A 655 -20.86 -12.47 -15.14
CA ILE A 655 -21.02 -11.42 -14.14
C ILE A 655 -19.91 -10.37 -14.25
N SER A 656 -18.67 -10.77 -14.54
CA SER A 656 -17.53 -9.85 -14.71
C SER A 656 -17.57 -9.00 -15.98
N THR A 657 -18.46 -9.31 -16.93
CA THR A 657 -18.64 -8.50 -18.15
C THR A 657 -19.57 -7.31 -17.88
N ILE A 658 -19.10 -6.10 -18.18
CA ILE A 658 -19.89 -4.86 -18.09
C ILE A 658 -21.13 -5.02 -18.98
N ASN A 659 -22.31 -4.77 -18.40
CA ASN A 659 -23.64 -4.82 -19.04
C ASN A 659 -24.30 -6.20 -19.25
N TRP A 660 -23.92 -7.25 -18.52
CA TRP A 660 -24.69 -8.51 -18.55
C TRP A 660 -26.17 -8.32 -18.15
N GLU A 661 -26.43 -7.30 -17.33
CA GLU A 661 -27.74 -6.82 -16.86
C GLU A 661 -28.70 -6.45 -18.01
N GLU A 662 -28.13 -5.96 -19.11
CA GLU A 662 -28.85 -5.57 -20.33
C GLU A 662 -29.14 -6.77 -21.23
N ARG A 663 -28.65 -7.97 -20.86
CA ARG A 663 -28.70 -9.18 -21.68
C ARG A 663 -29.67 -10.21 -21.07
N PRO A 664 -30.90 -10.35 -21.61
CA PRO A 664 -31.95 -11.19 -21.01
C PRO A 664 -31.58 -12.67 -20.88
N GLN A 665 -30.65 -13.17 -21.70
CA GLN A 665 -30.21 -14.58 -21.65
C GLN A 665 -29.21 -14.82 -20.51
N ALA A 666 -28.28 -13.90 -20.27
CA ALA A 666 -27.35 -13.94 -19.14
C ALA A 666 -28.10 -13.83 -17.80
N ALA A 667 -29.05 -12.90 -17.71
CA ALA A 667 -29.91 -12.75 -16.54
C ALA A 667 -30.72 -14.03 -16.25
N LYS A 668 -31.31 -14.66 -17.28
CA LYS A 668 -32.05 -15.93 -17.12
C LYS A 668 -31.16 -17.11 -16.71
N PHE A 669 -29.91 -17.13 -17.14
CA PHE A 669 -28.94 -18.14 -16.72
C PHE A 669 -28.59 -17.99 -15.23
N LEU A 670 -28.26 -16.77 -14.81
CA LEU A 670 -27.96 -16.46 -13.42
C LEU A 670 -29.18 -16.70 -12.52
N GLU A 671 -30.39 -16.37 -13.00
CA GLU A 671 -31.67 -16.73 -12.38
C GLU A 671 -31.77 -18.23 -12.11
N LYS A 672 -31.45 -19.03 -13.12
CA LYS A 672 -31.53 -20.49 -13.02
C LYS A 672 -30.48 -21.06 -12.07
N LEU A 673 -29.23 -20.60 -12.14
CA LEU A 673 -28.17 -21.02 -11.20
C LEU A 673 -28.54 -20.76 -9.74
N VAL A 674 -29.12 -19.60 -9.45
CA VAL A 674 -29.59 -19.28 -8.11
C VAL A 674 -30.81 -20.13 -7.73
N GLN A 675 -31.75 -20.35 -8.66
CA GLN A 675 -32.93 -21.17 -8.41
C GLN A 675 -32.63 -22.65 -8.16
N ASP A 676 -31.61 -23.18 -8.83
CA ASP A 676 -31.15 -24.56 -8.74
C ASP A 676 -30.17 -24.76 -7.56
N GLY A 677 -29.81 -23.68 -6.85
CA GLY A 677 -28.89 -23.71 -5.71
C GLY A 677 -27.43 -23.96 -6.09
N ASN A 678 -27.05 -23.69 -7.33
CA ASN A 678 -25.68 -23.86 -7.85
C ASN A 678 -24.83 -22.59 -7.79
N ALA A 679 -25.43 -21.44 -7.46
CA ALA A 679 -24.70 -20.20 -7.22
C ALA A 679 -23.88 -20.31 -5.93
N ASP A 680 -22.58 -20.10 -6.03
CA ASP A 680 -21.66 -20.05 -4.89
C ASP A 680 -21.47 -18.62 -4.37
N GLU A 681 -20.59 -18.50 -3.40
CA GLU A 681 -20.20 -17.25 -2.75
C GLU A 681 -19.70 -16.16 -3.70
N THR A 682 -18.85 -16.51 -4.67
CA THR A 682 -18.23 -15.54 -5.58
C THR A 682 -19.27 -14.97 -6.55
N ILE A 683 -20.17 -15.82 -7.01
CA ILE A 683 -21.31 -15.44 -7.84
C ILE A 683 -22.23 -14.50 -7.07
N ALA A 684 -22.64 -14.88 -5.86
CA ALA A 684 -23.50 -14.06 -5.02
C ALA A 684 -22.88 -12.67 -4.74
N ASP A 685 -21.59 -12.64 -4.42
CA ASP A 685 -20.87 -11.42 -4.09
C ASP A 685 -20.86 -10.40 -5.22
N HIS A 686 -20.57 -10.88 -6.42
CA HIS A 686 -20.46 -10.01 -7.58
C HIS A 686 -21.84 -9.57 -8.07
N LEU A 687 -22.83 -10.48 -8.14
CA LEU A 687 -24.22 -10.13 -8.46
C LEU A 687 -24.73 -8.98 -7.58
N LEU A 688 -24.53 -9.09 -6.27
CA LEU A 688 -25.08 -8.12 -5.32
C LEU A 688 -24.28 -6.81 -5.27
N SER A 689 -23.11 -6.78 -5.91
CA SER A 689 -22.31 -5.56 -6.06
C SER A 689 -22.76 -4.66 -7.22
N THR A 690 -23.53 -5.19 -8.18
CA THR A 690 -23.90 -4.45 -9.41
C THR A 690 -25.25 -3.70 -9.29
N PRO A 691 -25.44 -2.56 -10.00
CA PRO A 691 -26.63 -1.72 -9.87
C PRO A 691 -27.96 -2.40 -10.20
N TYR A 692 -28.03 -3.29 -11.20
CA TYR A 692 -29.26 -3.97 -11.59
C TYR A 692 -29.93 -4.75 -10.47
N TRP A 693 -29.13 -5.37 -9.60
CA TRP A 693 -29.65 -6.19 -8.52
C TRP A 693 -30.37 -5.37 -7.46
N THR A 694 -29.91 -4.16 -7.20
CA THR A 694 -30.60 -3.25 -6.28
C THR A 694 -31.97 -2.83 -6.84
N GLN A 695 -32.16 -2.89 -8.15
CA GLN A 695 -33.38 -2.47 -8.84
C GLN A 695 -34.33 -3.63 -9.21
N ASN A 696 -33.82 -4.87 -9.36
CA ASN A 696 -34.62 -6.02 -9.75
C ASN A 696 -35.59 -6.48 -8.62
N PRO A 697 -36.91 -6.58 -8.87
CA PRO A 697 -37.90 -6.98 -7.86
C PRO A 697 -37.76 -8.44 -7.40
N LYS A 698 -37.07 -9.29 -8.16
CA LYS A 698 -36.85 -10.69 -7.80
C LYS A 698 -35.62 -10.92 -6.91
N SER A 699 -34.74 -9.93 -6.74
CA SER A 699 -33.51 -10.07 -5.95
C SER A 699 -33.75 -10.55 -4.52
N ALA A 700 -34.88 -10.16 -3.92
CA ALA A 700 -35.31 -10.61 -2.59
C ALA A 700 -35.50 -12.13 -2.52
N VAL A 701 -36.22 -12.69 -3.49
CA VAL A 701 -36.53 -14.12 -3.59
C VAL A 701 -35.26 -14.93 -3.86
N TRP A 702 -34.29 -14.35 -4.55
CA TRP A 702 -33.04 -15.03 -4.89
C TRP A 702 -32.04 -15.02 -3.74
N LEU A 703 -31.97 -13.90 -3.00
CA LEU A 703 -31.28 -13.84 -1.72
C LEU A 703 -31.84 -14.91 -0.77
N GLU A 704 -33.17 -14.99 -0.64
CA GLU A 704 -33.85 -16.04 0.13
C GLU A 704 -33.39 -17.45 -0.30
N LYS A 705 -33.35 -17.75 -1.60
CA LYS A 705 -32.86 -19.05 -2.10
C LYS A 705 -31.37 -19.30 -1.83
N LEU A 706 -30.51 -18.30 -2.00
CA LEU A 706 -29.08 -18.41 -1.66
C LEU A 706 -28.90 -18.74 -0.16
N PHE A 707 -29.73 -18.15 0.70
CA PHE A 707 -29.78 -18.44 2.13
C PHE A 707 -30.31 -19.84 2.44
N GLU A 708 -31.36 -20.29 1.76
CA GLU A 708 -31.96 -21.63 1.93
C GLU A 708 -30.99 -22.76 1.57
N HIS A 709 -30.11 -22.54 0.59
CA HIS A 709 -29.17 -23.57 0.13
C HIS A 709 -27.90 -23.71 0.99
N GLY A 710 -27.62 -22.78 1.92
CA GLY A 710 -26.53 -22.90 2.90
C GLY A 710 -25.11 -22.97 2.32
N LYS A 711 -24.90 -22.50 1.08
CA LYS A 711 -23.62 -22.59 0.33
C LYS A 711 -22.72 -21.35 0.40
N VAL A 712 -23.13 -20.30 1.10
CA VAL A 712 -22.35 -19.06 1.25
C VAL A 712 -21.90 -18.93 2.71
N ASP A 713 -20.62 -18.64 2.93
CA ASP A 713 -20.12 -18.45 4.29
C ASP A 713 -20.57 -17.11 4.89
N TRP A 714 -20.43 -16.98 6.22
CA TRP A 714 -20.89 -15.81 6.95
C TRP A 714 -20.22 -14.51 6.52
N GLN A 715 -18.91 -14.52 6.23
CA GLN A 715 -18.16 -13.32 5.82
C GLN A 715 -18.64 -12.86 4.45
N THR A 716 -18.89 -13.83 3.57
CA THR A 716 -19.65 -13.71 2.33
C THR A 716 -20.92 -12.90 2.50
N LEU A 717 -21.83 -13.46 3.30
CA LEU A 717 -23.17 -12.92 3.53
C LEU A 717 -23.16 -11.55 4.23
N GLU A 718 -22.22 -11.33 5.16
CA GLU A 718 -21.98 -10.05 5.83
C GLU A 718 -21.56 -8.98 4.82
N SER A 719 -20.59 -9.28 3.97
CA SER A 719 -20.09 -8.36 2.93
C SER A 719 -21.15 -8.06 1.87
N ILE A 720 -21.92 -9.08 1.49
CA ILE A 720 -23.06 -8.99 0.58
C ILE A 720 -24.14 -8.06 1.13
N ALA A 721 -24.54 -8.26 2.39
CA ALA A 721 -25.61 -7.49 2.98
C ALA A 721 -25.20 -6.05 3.27
N ASP A 722 -23.96 -5.80 3.69
CA ASP A 722 -23.46 -4.43 3.89
C ASP A 722 -23.46 -3.66 2.56
N ARG A 723 -23.12 -4.31 1.44
CA ARG A 723 -23.23 -3.72 0.08
C ARG A 723 -24.66 -3.54 -0.40
N ALA A 724 -25.51 -4.55 -0.25
CA ALA A 724 -26.91 -4.47 -0.67
C ALA A 724 -27.66 -3.39 0.13
N LEU A 725 -27.45 -3.34 1.45
CA LEU A 725 -28.16 -2.43 2.35
C LEU A 725 -27.58 -1.00 2.34
N SER A 726 -26.31 -0.81 1.98
CA SER A 726 -25.72 0.53 1.75
C SER A 726 -26.17 1.16 0.42
N LYS A 727 -26.51 0.36 -0.60
CA LYS A 727 -26.92 0.85 -1.93
C LYS A 727 -28.43 0.86 -2.16
N VAL A 728 -29.23 0.14 -1.38
CA VAL A 728 -30.70 0.23 -1.46
C VAL A 728 -31.15 1.57 -0.90
N HIS A 729 -31.41 2.53 -1.80
CA HIS A 729 -32.08 3.78 -1.45
C HIS A 729 -33.43 3.47 -0.77
N LEU A 730 -33.50 3.73 0.54
CA LEU A 730 -34.59 4.18 1.42
C LEU A 730 -36.07 3.70 1.23
N ASN A 731 -36.44 2.92 0.22
CA ASN A 731 -37.84 2.70 -0.18
C ASN A 731 -38.28 1.23 -0.25
N LYS A 732 -37.47 0.26 0.21
CA LYS A 732 -37.87 -1.16 0.22
C LYS A 732 -38.24 -1.66 1.63
N ALA A 733 -39.15 -0.95 2.30
CA ALA A 733 -39.70 -1.36 3.60
C ALA A 733 -40.22 -2.81 3.61
N GLU A 734 -40.78 -3.26 2.49
CA GLU A 734 -41.26 -4.63 2.30
C GLU A 734 -40.13 -5.68 2.36
N LEU A 735 -38.93 -5.35 1.88
CA LEU A 735 -37.78 -6.25 1.94
C LEU A 735 -37.29 -6.43 3.38
N ILE A 736 -37.31 -5.35 4.17
CA ILE A 736 -36.96 -5.39 5.60
C ILE A 736 -37.98 -6.23 6.37
N GLU A 737 -39.27 -6.08 6.06
CA GLU A 737 -40.33 -6.89 6.66
C GLU A 737 -40.17 -8.38 6.34
N LYS A 738 -39.84 -8.72 5.09
CA LYS A 738 -39.51 -10.10 4.69
C LYS A 738 -38.26 -10.63 5.40
N PHE A 739 -37.20 -9.83 5.56
CA PHE A 739 -36.02 -10.24 6.32
C PHE A 739 -36.35 -10.52 7.79
N ILE A 740 -37.18 -9.70 8.43
CA ILE A 740 -37.66 -9.93 9.80
C ILE A 740 -38.47 -11.24 9.89
N GLU A 741 -39.20 -11.59 8.82
CA GLU A 741 -40.03 -12.80 8.73
C GLU A 741 -39.23 -14.07 8.36
N SER A 742 -38.11 -13.95 7.65
CA SER A 742 -37.26 -15.05 7.13
C SER A 742 -36.49 -15.85 8.19
N GLY A 743 -36.73 -15.61 9.48
CA GLY A 743 -36.08 -16.31 10.59
C GLY A 743 -34.87 -15.59 11.20
N ASN A 744 -34.11 -16.28 12.05
CA ASN A 744 -33.10 -15.65 12.92
C ASN A 744 -31.99 -14.92 12.17
N PHE A 745 -31.57 -15.45 11.02
CA PHE A 745 -30.52 -14.85 10.20
C PHE A 745 -30.96 -13.48 9.65
N GLY A 746 -32.11 -13.40 8.98
CA GLY A 746 -32.61 -12.14 8.42
C GLY A 746 -32.84 -11.08 9.51
N ARG A 747 -33.28 -11.51 10.70
CA ARG A 747 -33.42 -10.63 11.88
C ARG A 747 -32.08 -10.04 12.33
N LEU A 748 -31.03 -10.86 12.44
CA LEU A 748 -29.69 -10.39 12.81
C LEU A 748 -29.13 -9.38 11.79
N MET A 749 -29.39 -9.58 10.50
CA MET A 749 -28.95 -8.64 9.46
C MET A 749 -29.64 -7.28 9.57
N VAL A 750 -30.96 -7.29 9.81
CA VAL A 750 -31.73 -6.06 10.04
C VAL A 750 -31.20 -5.32 11.28
N ILE A 751 -30.89 -6.05 12.35
CA ILE A 751 -30.34 -5.48 13.59
C ILE A 751 -28.94 -4.88 13.38
N LYS A 752 -28.00 -5.64 12.81
CA LYS A 752 -26.58 -5.27 12.72
C LYS A 752 -26.26 -4.24 11.63
N TYR A 753 -27.03 -4.17 10.54
CA TYR A 753 -26.66 -3.32 9.39
C TYR A 753 -27.67 -2.24 9.04
N ILE A 754 -28.95 -2.43 9.36
CA ILE A 754 -30.01 -1.47 9.05
C ILE A 754 -30.24 -0.60 10.27
N LEU A 755 -30.81 -1.22 11.31
CA LEU A 755 -31.18 -0.51 12.53
C LEU A 755 -29.95 0.00 13.26
N SER A 756 -28.77 -0.59 13.08
CA SER A 756 -27.55 -0.07 13.70
C SER A 756 -27.00 1.22 13.08
N LYS A 757 -27.58 1.83 12.03
CA LYS A 757 -27.01 3.05 11.41
C LYS A 757 -27.78 4.32 11.85
N PRO A 758 -27.12 5.51 11.91
CA PRO A 758 -27.71 6.72 12.49
C PRO A 758 -28.98 7.24 11.81
N ASN A 759 -29.13 7.01 10.52
CA ASN A 759 -30.22 7.54 9.70
C ASN A 759 -31.53 6.74 9.80
N TRP A 760 -31.51 5.53 10.38
CA TRP A 760 -32.70 4.68 10.45
C TRP A 760 -33.60 4.95 11.64
N LYS A 761 -33.12 5.63 12.69
CA LYS A 761 -33.97 6.00 13.84
C LYS A 761 -35.17 6.88 13.45
N ASP A 762 -35.03 7.65 12.38
CA ASP A 762 -36.04 8.61 11.92
C ASP A 762 -36.98 8.01 10.86
N HIS A 763 -36.79 6.74 10.48
CA HIS A 763 -37.67 6.07 9.50
C HIS A 763 -39.03 5.71 10.15
N PRO A 764 -40.18 6.02 9.51
CA PRO A 764 -41.52 5.87 10.13
C PRO A 764 -41.87 4.47 10.63
N LYS A 765 -41.25 3.42 10.07
CA LYS A 765 -41.44 2.02 10.47
C LYS A 765 -40.34 1.47 11.39
N ALA A 766 -39.25 2.18 11.64
CA ALA A 766 -38.11 1.62 12.36
C ALA A 766 -38.47 1.23 13.80
N THR A 767 -39.25 2.05 14.50
CA THR A 767 -39.82 1.73 15.81
C THR A 767 -40.66 0.44 15.76
N ALA A 768 -41.55 0.31 14.77
CA ALA A 768 -42.38 -0.89 14.60
C ALA A 768 -41.55 -2.14 14.25
N TRP A 769 -40.44 -2.00 13.52
CA TRP A 769 -39.53 -3.10 13.23
C TRP A 769 -38.76 -3.56 14.45
N VAL A 770 -38.23 -2.62 15.26
CA VAL A 770 -37.58 -2.96 16.54
C VAL A 770 -38.56 -3.68 17.46
N GLU A 771 -39.80 -3.19 17.57
CA GLU A 771 -40.84 -3.84 18.36
C GLU A 771 -41.20 -5.23 17.82
N LYS A 772 -41.33 -5.38 16.50
CA LYS A 772 -41.58 -6.68 15.86
C LYS A 772 -40.43 -7.64 16.14
N LEU A 773 -39.17 -7.20 16.05
CA LEU A 773 -37.99 -8.00 16.37
C LEU A 773 -37.96 -8.44 17.83
N ILE A 774 -38.24 -7.53 18.76
CA ILE A 774 -38.35 -7.81 20.20
C ILE A 774 -39.49 -8.81 20.48
N ASN A 775 -40.62 -8.69 19.77
CA ASN A 775 -41.80 -9.54 19.99
C ASN A 775 -41.73 -10.91 19.32
N LEU A 776 -40.89 -11.10 18.31
CA LEU A 776 -40.67 -12.39 17.63
C LEU A 776 -39.73 -13.33 18.42
N HIS A 777 -39.74 -13.24 19.76
CA HIS A 777 -38.87 -13.96 20.68
C HIS A 777 -38.63 -15.39 20.21
N THR A 778 -37.37 -15.69 19.91
CA THR A 778 -36.98 -17.03 19.47
C THR A 778 -36.15 -17.64 20.59
N PRO A 779 -36.70 -18.60 21.36
CA PRO A 779 -35.97 -19.18 22.47
C PRO A 779 -34.67 -19.80 21.96
N PRO A 780 -33.60 -19.81 22.77
CA PRO A 780 -32.31 -20.39 22.43
C PRO A 780 -32.42 -21.93 22.40
N LYS A 781 -33.18 -22.50 21.45
CA LYS A 781 -33.14 -23.93 21.13
C LYS A 781 -32.22 -24.12 19.94
N LYS A 782 -31.02 -24.63 20.24
CA LYS A 782 -29.98 -25.15 19.33
C LYS A 782 -30.03 -24.52 17.93
N VAL A 783 -29.56 -23.28 17.85
CA VAL A 783 -29.00 -22.73 16.60
C VAL A 783 -27.59 -23.35 16.40
N GLY A 784 -27.48 -24.68 16.49
CA GLY A 784 -26.21 -25.39 16.66
C GLY A 784 -25.25 -25.24 15.49
N TRP A 785 -25.78 -25.03 14.29
CA TRP A 785 -25.00 -24.75 13.09
C TRP A 785 -24.47 -23.30 13.06
N LEU A 786 -25.31 -22.33 13.43
CA LEU A 786 -25.04 -20.89 13.27
C LEU A 786 -24.20 -20.34 14.44
N ALA A 787 -24.32 -20.95 15.63
CA ALA A 787 -23.46 -20.71 16.80
C ALA A 787 -22.02 -21.24 16.61
N THR A 788 -21.84 -22.30 15.83
CA THR A 788 -20.52 -22.87 15.53
C THR A 788 -19.75 -22.00 14.53
N LEU A 789 -20.44 -21.33 13.60
CA LEU A 789 -19.80 -20.43 12.64
C LEU A 789 -19.43 -19.05 13.22
N MET A 790 -20.19 -18.54 14.20
CA MET A 790 -19.90 -17.24 14.83
C MET A 790 -18.88 -17.30 15.98
N SER A 791 -18.44 -18.49 16.40
CA SER A 791 -17.55 -18.67 17.57
C SER A 791 -16.08 -18.89 17.18
N ARG A 792 -15.39 -17.81 16.77
CA ARG A 792 -13.96 -17.67 17.14
C ARG A 792 -13.77 -17.16 18.59
N GLU A 793 -14.84 -16.61 19.20
CA GLU A 793 -14.84 -16.12 20.60
C GLU A 793 -15.82 -16.83 21.55
N GLY A 794 -16.53 -17.87 21.10
CA GLY A 794 -17.39 -18.68 21.98
C GLY A 794 -18.67 -18.01 22.49
N ILE A 795 -19.15 -16.92 21.87
CA ILE A 795 -20.35 -16.20 22.32
C ILE A 795 -21.55 -16.58 21.44
N THR A 796 -22.57 -17.19 22.03
CA THR A 796 -23.88 -17.39 21.44
C THR A 796 -24.68 -16.09 21.51
N ILE A 797 -24.70 -15.31 20.43
CA ILE A 797 -25.53 -14.09 20.39
C ILE A 797 -26.95 -14.49 19.98
N ASP A 798 -27.89 -14.43 20.92
CA ASP A 798 -29.31 -14.47 20.60
C ASP A 798 -29.78 -13.12 20.04
N ILE A 799 -30.98 -13.07 19.45
CA ILE A 799 -31.54 -11.86 18.84
C ILE A 799 -31.64 -10.72 19.87
N ASP A 800 -31.96 -11.08 21.11
CA ASP A 800 -32.17 -10.13 22.21
C ASP A 800 -30.84 -9.46 22.61
N GLY A 801 -29.74 -10.21 22.67
CA GLY A 801 -28.37 -9.71 22.85
C GLY A 801 -27.88 -8.88 21.67
N ALA A 802 -28.20 -9.26 20.44
CA ALA A 802 -27.89 -8.46 19.26
C ALA A 802 -28.61 -7.10 19.27
N ILE A 803 -29.88 -7.05 19.69
CA ILE A 803 -30.64 -5.79 19.85
C ILE A 803 -29.96 -4.90 20.90
N ALA A 804 -29.56 -5.47 22.04
CA ALA A 804 -28.83 -4.75 23.08
C ALA A 804 -27.51 -4.18 22.56
N MET A 805 -26.69 -4.99 21.89
CA MET A 805 -25.36 -4.62 21.42
C MET A 805 -25.34 -3.70 20.21
N HIS A 806 -26.28 -3.82 19.28
CA HIS A 806 -26.20 -3.13 17.99
C HIS A 806 -27.24 -2.03 17.80
N ILE A 807 -28.31 -2.03 18.59
CA ILE A 807 -29.34 -0.98 18.56
C ILE A 807 -29.21 -0.13 19.82
N LEU A 808 -29.45 -0.71 20.99
CA LEU A 808 -29.55 0.06 22.24
C LEU A 808 -28.21 0.67 22.70
N SER A 809 -27.07 0.09 22.30
CA SER A 809 -25.73 0.64 22.59
C SER A 809 -25.34 1.86 21.74
N LYS A 810 -26.09 2.17 20.66
CA LYS A 810 -25.71 3.21 19.70
C LYS A 810 -26.20 4.60 20.12
N PRO A 811 -25.37 5.66 20.04
CA PRO A 811 -25.71 7.00 20.55
C PRO A 811 -27.08 7.54 20.11
N TYR A 812 -27.48 7.30 18.86
CA TYR A 812 -28.73 7.81 18.29
C TYR A 812 -29.99 7.03 18.70
N TRP A 813 -29.87 5.75 19.05
CA TRP A 813 -31.00 4.98 19.60
C TRP A 813 -31.17 5.19 21.09
N LYS A 814 -30.12 5.62 21.79
CA LYS A 814 -30.19 5.96 23.23
C LYS A 814 -31.17 7.09 23.54
N GLU A 815 -31.37 8.01 22.60
CA GLU A 815 -32.31 9.12 22.72
C GLU A 815 -33.75 8.73 22.34
N HIS A 816 -33.98 7.49 21.88
CA HIS A 816 -35.30 7.07 21.44
C HIS A 816 -36.24 6.87 22.64
N PRO A 817 -37.49 7.40 22.64
CA PRO A 817 -38.40 7.36 23.79
C PRO A 817 -38.69 5.95 24.33
N LYS A 818 -38.58 4.92 23.48
CA LYS A 818 -38.81 3.51 23.83
C LYS A 818 -37.56 2.70 24.17
N ALA A 819 -36.36 3.28 24.09
CA ALA A 819 -35.12 2.53 24.34
C ALA A 819 -35.10 1.88 25.73
N VAL A 820 -35.69 2.57 26.72
CA VAL A 820 -35.83 2.03 28.08
C VAL A 820 -36.85 0.92 28.14
N GLU A 821 -38.06 1.13 27.59
CA GLU A 821 -39.11 0.11 27.52
C GLU A 821 -38.58 -1.18 26.85
N TRP A 822 -37.84 -1.05 25.76
CA TRP A 822 -37.19 -2.18 25.08
C TRP A 822 -36.14 -2.87 25.94
N SER A 823 -35.32 -2.12 26.67
CA SER A 823 -34.33 -2.71 27.58
C SER A 823 -35.01 -3.45 28.74
N GLU A 824 -36.10 -2.91 29.28
CA GLU A 824 -36.91 -3.58 30.31
C GLU A 824 -37.51 -4.89 29.76
N MET A 825 -38.11 -4.84 28.58
CA MET A 825 -38.66 -6.03 27.91
C MET A 825 -37.59 -7.10 27.66
N LEU A 826 -36.38 -6.71 27.22
CA LEU A 826 -35.26 -7.64 27.01
C LEU A 826 -34.74 -8.22 28.34
N LEU A 827 -34.70 -7.44 29.41
CA LEU A 827 -34.28 -7.90 30.75
C LEU A 827 -35.30 -8.83 31.40
N GLU A 828 -36.59 -8.62 31.16
CA GLU A 828 -37.68 -9.48 31.65
C GLU A 828 -37.76 -10.80 30.89
N ARG A 829 -37.39 -10.81 29.60
CA ARG A 829 -37.43 -12.00 28.72
C ARG A 829 -36.12 -12.78 28.67
N GLY A 830 -35.00 -12.10 28.82
CA GLY A 830 -33.67 -12.59 28.43
C GLY A 830 -33.05 -13.60 29.39
N ALA A 831 -32.27 -14.51 28.82
CA ALA A 831 -31.30 -15.32 29.56
C ALA A 831 -30.21 -14.43 30.19
N SER A 832 -29.38 -15.02 31.08
CA SER A 832 -28.26 -14.33 31.73
C SER A 832 -27.31 -13.61 30.75
N GLU A 833 -27.19 -14.10 29.52
CA GLU A 833 -26.35 -13.51 28.47
C GLU A 833 -26.88 -12.16 27.96
N VAL A 834 -28.19 -12.00 27.78
CA VAL A 834 -28.79 -10.71 27.37
C VAL A 834 -28.59 -9.66 28.46
N ALA A 835 -28.75 -10.05 29.73
CA ALA A 835 -28.48 -9.18 30.86
C ALA A 835 -27.00 -8.74 30.90
N HIS A 836 -26.07 -9.64 30.55
CA HIS A 836 -24.65 -9.34 30.44
C HIS A 836 -24.36 -8.28 29.36
N ASP A 837 -25.00 -8.39 28.20
CA ASP A 837 -24.79 -7.46 27.09
C ASP A 837 -25.39 -6.08 27.35
N ILE A 838 -26.57 -6.02 27.97
CA ILE A 838 -27.19 -4.76 28.41
C ILE A 838 -26.30 -4.06 29.45
N VAL A 839 -25.80 -4.79 30.43
CA VAL A 839 -24.87 -4.25 31.45
C VAL A 839 -23.55 -3.78 30.82
N SER A 840 -23.05 -4.46 29.79
CA SER A 840 -21.75 -4.15 29.19
C SER A 840 -21.81 -3.04 28.15
N CYS A 841 -22.93 -2.87 27.45
CA CYS A 841 -23.03 -1.99 26.29
C CYS A 841 -24.02 -0.82 26.45
N VAL A 842 -25.02 -0.96 27.32
CA VAL A 842 -26.13 0.00 27.43
C VAL A 842 -25.99 0.84 28.71
N PHE A 843 -25.96 0.21 29.88
CA PHE A 843 -25.88 0.89 31.17
C PHE A 843 -24.62 1.74 31.47
N PRO A 844 -23.42 1.49 30.90
CA PRO A 844 -22.22 2.31 31.15
C PRO A 844 -22.31 3.77 30.67
N THR A 845 -23.38 4.13 29.96
CA THR A 845 -23.50 5.41 29.26
C THR A 845 -24.19 6.46 30.15
N SER A 846 -23.80 7.74 30.02
CA SER A 846 -24.21 8.83 30.93
C SER A 846 -25.73 9.01 31.04
N GLN A 847 -26.47 8.83 29.96
CA GLN A 847 -27.92 9.04 29.91
C GLN A 847 -28.72 8.07 30.80
N TRP A 848 -28.18 6.86 31.02
CA TRP A 848 -28.84 5.86 31.88
C TRP A 848 -28.73 6.17 33.35
N GLN A 849 -27.76 7.00 33.76
CA GLN A 849 -27.68 7.51 35.13
C GLN A 849 -28.90 8.40 35.47
N GLU A 850 -29.35 9.22 34.52
CA GLU A 850 -30.42 10.18 34.76
C GLU A 850 -31.81 9.52 34.77
N TYR A 851 -31.90 8.24 34.40
CA TYR A 851 -33.16 7.52 34.30
C TYR A 851 -33.44 6.72 35.60
N PRO A 852 -34.47 7.10 36.40
CA PRO A 852 -34.69 6.51 37.73
C PRO A 852 -34.84 4.98 37.73
N LYS A 853 -35.47 4.41 36.69
CA LYS A 853 -35.66 2.96 36.60
C LYS A 853 -34.40 2.17 36.21
N ALA A 854 -33.36 2.83 35.70
CA ALA A 854 -32.10 2.16 35.37
C ALA A 854 -31.46 1.55 36.63
N ALA A 855 -31.48 2.33 37.71
CA ALA A 855 -31.00 1.87 39.01
C ALA A 855 -31.91 0.77 39.59
N GLU A 856 -33.23 0.82 39.38
CA GLU A 856 -34.14 -0.28 39.75
C GLU A 856 -33.87 -1.57 38.96
N CYS A 857 -33.54 -1.45 37.67
CA CYS A 857 -33.12 -2.59 36.85
C CYS A 857 -31.81 -3.19 37.35
N LEU A 858 -30.82 -2.35 37.69
CA LEU A 858 -29.57 -2.81 38.31
C LEU A 858 -29.83 -3.49 39.67
N GLU A 859 -30.71 -2.95 40.52
CA GLU A 859 -31.13 -3.59 41.77
C GLU A 859 -31.71 -4.99 41.51
N LYS A 860 -32.63 -5.11 40.53
CA LYS A 860 -33.21 -6.40 40.14
C LYS A 860 -32.15 -7.38 39.62
N LEU A 861 -31.21 -6.91 38.80
CA LEU A 861 -30.14 -7.74 38.23
C LEU A 861 -29.14 -8.20 39.29
N ILE A 862 -28.75 -7.30 40.18
CA ILE A 862 -27.92 -7.64 41.34
C ILE A 862 -28.66 -8.68 42.16
N ALA A 863 -29.95 -8.47 42.50
CA ALA A 863 -30.74 -9.41 43.30
C ALA A 863 -30.84 -10.83 42.70
N ARG A 864 -30.61 -11.04 41.40
CA ARG A 864 -30.51 -12.39 40.79
C ARG A 864 -29.33 -13.21 41.32
N GLY A 865 -28.29 -12.55 41.86
CA GLY A 865 -27.16 -13.20 42.51
C GLY A 865 -26.22 -13.94 41.55
N GLU A 866 -26.20 -13.56 40.27
CA GLU A 866 -25.32 -14.17 39.27
C GLU A 866 -23.91 -13.56 39.36
N SER A 867 -22.90 -14.40 39.59
CA SER A 867 -21.53 -13.93 39.87
C SER A 867 -20.92 -13.15 38.70
N ARG A 868 -21.05 -13.66 37.48
CA ARG A 868 -20.55 -13.03 36.25
C ARG A 868 -21.22 -11.68 35.98
N LEU A 869 -22.53 -11.61 36.18
CA LEU A 869 -23.30 -10.36 35.99
C LEU A 869 -22.92 -9.31 37.04
N SER A 870 -22.83 -9.73 38.30
CA SER A 870 -22.42 -8.89 39.43
C SER A 870 -21.04 -8.27 39.20
N ARG A 871 -20.09 -9.08 38.70
CA ARG A 871 -18.74 -8.62 38.35
C ARG A 871 -18.76 -7.58 37.23
N ARG A 872 -19.56 -7.79 36.19
CA ARG A 872 -19.71 -6.83 35.07
C ARG A 872 -20.38 -5.53 35.49
N ILE A 873 -21.41 -5.57 36.35
CA ILE A 873 -22.05 -4.36 36.88
C ILE A 873 -21.00 -3.51 37.62
N ALA A 874 -20.17 -4.13 38.44
CA ALA A 874 -19.07 -3.43 39.11
C ALA A 874 -18.03 -2.89 38.10
N GLU A 875 -17.58 -3.72 37.16
CA GLU A 875 -16.49 -3.40 36.22
C GLU A 875 -16.88 -2.36 35.17
N ARG A 876 -18.11 -2.42 34.66
CA ARG A 876 -18.53 -1.69 33.45
C ARG A 876 -19.54 -0.60 33.71
N VAL A 877 -20.32 -0.67 34.80
CA VAL A 877 -21.34 0.33 35.10
C VAL A 877 -20.86 1.23 36.24
N LEU A 878 -20.66 0.67 37.42
CA LEU A 878 -20.35 1.44 38.64
C LEU A 878 -18.93 2.03 38.66
N SER A 879 -18.04 1.54 37.79
CA SER A 879 -16.69 2.09 37.58
C SER A 879 -16.66 3.31 36.65
N THR A 880 -17.74 3.58 35.91
CA THR A 880 -17.81 4.70 34.95
C THR A 880 -17.99 6.02 35.67
N PRO A 881 -17.40 7.15 35.19
CA PRO A 881 -17.46 8.44 35.87
C PRO A 881 -18.89 8.90 36.21
N HIS A 882 -19.83 8.66 35.31
CA HIS A 882 -21.22 9.08 35.43
C HIS A 882 -21.92 8.39 36.59
N TRP A 883 -21.91 7.05 36.64
CA TRP A 883 -22.56 6.31 37.73
C TRP A 883 -21.98 6.58 39.12
N LYS A 884 -20.76 7.13 39.25
CA LYS A 884 -20.18 7.46 40.56
C LYS A 884 -20.97 8.54 41.30
N GLU A 885 -21.59 9.45 40.56
CA GLU A 885 -22.38 10.55 41.10
C GLU A 885 -23.87 10.18 41.29
N HIS A 886 -24.26 8.96 40.90
CA HIS A 886 -25.65 8.53 41.00
C HIS A 886 -26.08 8.31 42.47
N PRO A 887 -27.24 8.83 42.92
CA PRO A 887 -27.68 8.73 44.32
C PRO A 887 -27.77 7.30 44.86
N LYS A 888 -28.08 6.32 43.99
CA LYS A 888 -28.17 4.89 44.36
C LYS A 888 -26.86 4.11 44.19
N ALA A 889 -25.80 4.66 43.60
CA ALA A 889 -24.60 3.89 43.29
C ALA A 889 -23.96 3.26 44.53
N ALA A 890 -23.90 4.00 45.62
CA ALA A 890 -23.39 3.46 46.88
C ALA A 890 -24.27 2.32 47.44
N GLU A 891 -25.60 2.38 47.27
CA GLU A 891 -26.50 1.31 47.72
C GLU A 891 -26.40 0.06 46.83
N LEU A 892 -26.25 0.24 45.51
CA LEU A 892 -25.96 -0.85 44.56
C LEU A 892 -24.62 -1.54 44.92
N LEU A 893 -23.59 -0.77 45.27
CA LEU A 893 -22.31 -1.32 45.72
C LEU A 893 -22.45 -2.09 47.03
N LYS A 894 -23.23 -1.61 48.00
CA LYS A 894 -23.52 -2.36 49.23
C LYS A 894 -24.16 -3.70 48.94
N GLN A 895 -25.08 -3.76 47.98
CA GLN A 895 -25.71 -5.02 47.58
C GLN A 895 -24.70 -5.98 46.93
N LEU A 896 -23.86 -5.50 46.01
CA LEU A 896 -22.80 -6.31 45.39
C LEU A 896 -21.77 -6.83 46.40
N ILE A 897 -21.36 -5.98 47.36
CA ILE A 897 -20.44 -6.37 48.44
C ILE A 897 -21.06 -7.46 49.31
N LYS A 898 -22.35 -7.35 49.66
CA LYS A 898 -23.07 -8.37 50.43
C LYS A 898 -23.17 -9.70 49.69
N GLN A 899 -23.20 -9.69 48.36
CA GLN A 899 -23.25 -10.92 47.56
C GLN A 899 -21.89 -11.61 47.40
N GLY A 900 -20.79 -10.85 47.47
CA GLY A 900 -19.45 -11.43 47.51
C GLY A 900 -18.84 -11.84 46.17
N TYR A 901 -19.49 -11.55 45.04
CA TYR A 901 -19.02 -12.04 43.73
C TYR A 901 -18.10 -11.07 42.96
N ALA A 902 -17.97 -9.82 43.39
CA ALA A 902 -17.27 -8.76 42.65
C ALA A 902 -16.29 -7.95 43.52
N TYR A 903 -15.88 -8.47 44.68
CA TYR A 903 -15.10 -7.71 45.67
C TYR A 903 -13.75 -7.22 45.11
N ASP A 904 -13.06 -8.05 44.33
CA ASP A 904 -11.77 -7.71 43.72
C ASP A 904 -11.89 -6.55 42.72
N ILE A 905 -12.91 -6.56 41.86
CA ILE A 905 -13.19 -5.47 40.92
C ILE A 905 -13.66 -4.20 41.64
N ILE A 906 -14.46 -4.32 42.69
CA ILE A 906 -14.89 -3.16 43.50
C ILE A 906 -13.66 -2.52 44.16
N VAL A 907 -12.73 -3.32 44.67
CA VAL A 907 -11.50 -2.80 45.27
C VAL A 907 -10.60 -2.17 44.19
N GLU A 908 -10.37 -2.88 43.08
CA GLU A 908 -9.41 -2.47 42.05
C GLU A 908 -9.90 -1.30 41.21
N GLN A 909 -11.16 -1.26 40.80
CA GLN A 909 -11.66 -0.28 39.82
C GLN A 909 -12.44 0.85 40.47
N ILE A 910 -13.04 0.61 41.64
CA ILE A 910 -13.93 1.59 42.29
C ILE A 910 -13.15 2.30 43.39
N LEU A 911 -12.63 1.59 44.39
CA LEU A 911 -11.94 2.21 45.53
C LEU A 911 -10.55 2.79 45.20
N SER A 912 -9.93 2.35 44.10
CA SER A 912 -8.70 2.97 43.58
C SER A 912 -8.94 4.27 42.81
N THR A 913 -10.18 4.57 42.39
CA THR A 913 -10.47 5.81 41.66
C THR A 913 -10.50 6.99 42.64
N PRO A 914 -9.79 8.11 42.38
CA PRO A 914 -9.77 9.31 43.23
C PRO A 914 -11.13 9.89 43.63
N HIS A 915 -12.17 9.71 42.80
CA HIS A 915 -13.52 10.16 43.11
C HIS A 915 -14.15 9.37 44.27
N TRP A 916 -14.10 8.04 44.21
CA TRP A 916 -14.70 7.19 45.25
C TRP A 916 -13.96 7.30 46.56
N GLN A 917 -12.65 7.56 46.55
CA GLN A 917 -11.90 7.89 47.77
C GLN A 917 -12.54 9.06 48.53
N LYS A 918 -12.97 10.09 47.80
CA LYS A 918 -13.61 11.28 48.38
C LYS A 918 -15.12 11.13 48.62
N HIS A 919 -15.72 10.00 48.23
CA HIS A 919 -17.16 9.80 48.34
C HIS A 919 -17.57 9.55 49.81
N PRO A 920 -18.63 10.20 50.35
CA PRO A 920 -18.97 10.14 51.78
C PRO A 920 -19.22 8.72 52.33
N LYS A 921 -19.70 7.81 51.48
CA LYS A 921 -19.99 6.40 51.83
C LYS A 921 -18.82 5.44 51.61
N ALA A 922 -17.70 5.88 51.04
CA ALA A 922 -16.59 4.98 50.75
C ALA A 922 -15.92 4.37 52.00
N PRO A 923 -15.75 5.13 53.10
CA PRO A 923 -15.47 4.59 54.44
C PRO A 923 -16.34 3.38 54.84
N GLU A 924 -17.66 3.51 54.66
CA GLU A 924 -18.64 2.47 55.00
C GLU A 924 -18.49 1.24 54.08
N LEU A 925 -18.31 1.45 52.77
CA LEU A 925 -18.12 0.38 51.79
C LEU A 925 -16.84 -0.42 52.06
N LEU A 926 -15.73 0.25 52.37
CA LEU A 926 -14.47 -0.40 52.73
C LEU A 926 -14.61 -1.21 54.02
N LYS A 927 -15.29 -0.66 55.03
CA LYS A 927 -15.59 -1.39 56.27
C LYS A 927 -16.41 -2.66 55.98
N MET A 928 -17.40 -2.59 55.10
CA MET A 928 -18.19 -3.77 54.71
C MET A 928 -17.34 -4.84 54.01
N LEU A 929 -16.45 -4.46 53.10
CA LEU A 929 -15.53 -5.39 52.42
C LEU A 929 -14.61 -6.10 53.42
N ILE A 930 -14.07 -5.37 54.41
CA ILE A 930 -13.24 -5.93 55.49
C ILE A 930 -14.07 -6.89 56.36
N GLN A 931 -15.27 -6.50 56.77
CA GLN A 931 -16.14 -7.30 57.64
C GLN A 931 -16.63 -8.60 56.99
N GLN A 932 -16.81 -8.61 55.67
CA GLN A 932 -17.19 -9.82 54.93
C GLN A 932 -16.02 -10.79 54.69
N GLY A 933 -14.83 -10.49 55.22
CA GLY A 933 -13.66 -11.37 55.11
C GLY A 933 -12.95 -11.29 53.76
N TYR A 934 -13.29 -10.33 52.90
CA TYR A 934 -12.62 -10.10 51.60
C TYR A 934 -11.30 -9.31 51.72
N ALA A 935 -10.69 -9.31 52.91
CA ALA A 935 -9.42 -8.68 53.22
C ALA A 935 -8.23 -9.45 52.60
N ASP A 936 -8.22 -9.55 51.27
CA ASP A 936 -7.16 -10.18 50.47
C ASP A 936 -6.11 -9.14 50.02
N LYS A 937 -5.00 -9.63 49.44
CA LYS A 937 -3.84 -8.92 48.87
C LYS A 937 -4.21 -7.64 48.10
N SER A 938 -5.34 -7.61 47.39
CA SER A 938 -5.81 -6.43 46.68
C SER A 938 -6.19 -5.28 47.62
N ILE A 939 -6.95 -5.54 48.70
CA ILE A 939 -7.27 -4.51 49.69
C ILE A 939 -5.98 -4.04 50.35
N THR A 940 -5.10 -4.95 50.76
CA THR A 940 -3.81 -4.60 51.37
C THR A 940 -2.97 -3.72 50.44
N TYR A 941 -2.83 -4.08 49.16
CA TYR A 941 -2.08 -3.32 48.16
C TYR A 941 -2.62 -1.89 48.00
N PHE A 942 -3.93 -1.72 47.83
CA PHE A 942 -4.52 -0.39 47.61
C PHE A 942 -4.59 0.46 48.89
N THR A 943 -4.82 -0.17 50.05
CA THR A 943 -4.87 0.54 51.34
C THR A 943 -3.48 1.06 51.72
N LEU A 944 -2.42 0.28 51.45
CA LEU A 944 -1.03 0.67 51.74
C LEU A 944 -0.44 1.67 50.73
N LYS A 945 -0.89 1.63 49.47
CA LYS A 945 -0.38 2.51 48.40
C LYS A 945 -0.92 3.94 48.49
N ASP A 946 -2.11 4.14 49.05
CA ASP A 946 -2.77 5.44 49.11
C ASP A 946 -2.86 5.98 50.55
N LYS A 947 -2.26 7.15 50.77
CA LYS A 947 -2.20 7.82 52.07
C LYS A 947 -3.58 8.13 52.66
N PHE A 948 -4.60 8.33 51.81
CA PHE A 948 -5.98 8.54 52.24
C PHE A 948 -6.55 7.29 52.94
N TRP A 949 -6.38 6.12 52.32
CA TRP A 949 -6.89 4.86 52.84
C TRP A 949 -6.12 4.40 54.08
N MET A 950 -4.82 4.69 54.16
CA MET A 950 -4.00 4.42 55.35
C MET A 950 -4.52 5.12 56.62
N ASN A 951 -4.84 6.40 56.54
CA ASN A 951 -5.35 7.15 57.70
C ASN A 951 -6.70 6.59 58.17
N TYR A 952 -7.56 6.19 57.23
CA TYR A 952 -8.84 5.58 57.55
C TYR A 952 -8.68 4.17 58.16
N PHE A 953 -7.72 3.40 57.66
CA PHE A 953 -7.37 2.08 58.19
C PHE A 953 -6.84 2.15 59.62
N GLN A 954 -5.97 3.12 59.92
CA GLN A 954 -5.51 3.42 61.30
C GLN A 954 -6.68 3.77 62.23
N THR A 955 -7.64 4.55 61.73
CA THR A 955 -8.85 4.93 62.47
C THR A 955 -9.76 3.73 62.76
N LEU A 956 -9.95 2.84 61.78
CA LEU A 956 -10.73 1.61 61.94
C LEU A 956 -10.13 0.65 62.97
N LEU A 957 -8.80 0.61 63.09
CA LEU A 957 -8.08 -0.19 64.07
C LEU A 957 -7.92 0.50 65.44
N GLN A 958 -8.41 1.74 65.60
CA GLN A 958 -8.22 2.58 66.79
C GLN A 958 -6.74 2.68 67.21
N MET A 959 -5.83 2.67 66.24
CA MET A 959 -4.40 2.72 66.52
C MET A 959 -3.91 4.16 66.37
N ASP A 960 -3.52 4.79 67.49
CA ASP A 960 -2.81 6.09 67.52
C ASP A 960 -1.35 5.97 67.03
N ARG A 961 -0.98 4.83 66.43
CA ARG A 961 0.36 4.55 65.91
C ARG A 961 0.30 3.75 64.63
N THR A 962 1.35 3.87 63.84
CA THR A 962 1.57 3.07 62.64
C THR A 962 1.59 1.57 63.02
N PRO A 963 0.74 0.73 62.41
CA PRO A 963 0.76 -0.71 62.68
C PRO A 963 2.08 -1.31 62.20
N THR A 964 2.66 -2.19 63.01
CA THR A 964 3.89 -2.91 62.66
C THR A 964 3.63 -3.92 61.54
N LEU A 965 4.67 -4.28 60.80
CA LEU A 965 4.58 -5.26 59.71
C LEU A 965 3.98 -6.60 60.19
N ASP A 966 4.27 -7.01 61.43
CA ASP A 966 3.75 -8.25 62.00
C ASP A 966 2.28 -8.13 62.47
N GLU A 967 1.85 -6.94 62.91
CA GLU A 967 0.42 -6.65 63.15
C GLU A 967 -0.37 -6.67 61.83
N ILE A 968 0.21 -6.14 60.75
CA ILE A 968 -0.36 -6.22 59.39
C ILE A 968 -0.46 -7.69 58.94
N LYS A 969 0.63 -8.48 59.06
CA LYS A 969 0.64 -9.90 58.70
C LYS A 969 -0.38 -10.73 59.47
N ASN A 970 -0.50 -10.50 60.79
CA ASN A 970 -1.44 -11.19 61.66
C ASN A 970 -2.90 -10.83 61.37
N PHE A 971 -3.18 -9.56 61.05
CA PHE A 971 -4.53 -9.09 60.72
C PHE A 971 -5.05 -9.68 59.41
N TYR A 972 -4.20 -9.78 58.39
CA TYR A 972 -4.57 -10.28 57.06
C TYR A 972 -4.49 -11.81 56.91
N LYS A 973 -4.16 -12.57 57.98
CA LYS A 973 -3.88 -14.02 57.93
C LYS A 973 -3.04 -14.40 56.71
N LEU A 974 -1.98 -13.65 56.42
CA LEU A 974 -1.05 -13.97 55.34
C LEU A 974 -0.24 -15.21 55.78
N THR A 975 -0.82 -16.39 55.62
CA THR A 975 -0.12 -17.66 55.89
C THR A 975 0.92 -17.87 54.81
N ASP A 976 2.16 -18.11 55.26
CA ASP A 976 3.26 -18.57 54.43
C ASP A 976 2.86 -19.95 53.87
N ASP A 977 2.48 -20.01 52.59
CA ASP A 977 2.15 -21.28 51.93
C ASP A 977 3.44 -21.98 51.52
N SER A 978 4.04 -22.68 52.49
CA SER A 978 5.27 -23.44 52.33
C SER A 978 5.08 -24.73 51.50
N SER A 979 3.91 -24.98 50.89
CA SER A 979 3.58 -26.26 50.27
C SER A 979 3.95 -26.39 48.78
N THR A 980 4.31 -25.31 48.08
CA THR A 980 4.54 -25.38 46.62
C THR A 980 5.97 -25.11 46.15
N GLY A 981 6.89 -24.67 47.01
CA GLY A 981 8.32 -24.53 46.66
C GLY A 981 8.64 -23.69 45.42
N LYS A 982 7.68 -22.93 44.90
CA LYS A 982 7.80 -22.10 43.71
C LYS A 982 7.17 -20.75 43.99
N CYS A 983 8.02 -19.74 44.17
CA CYS A 983 7.58 -18.36 44.12
C CYS A 983 6.98 -18.07 42.74
N SER A 984 5.71 -17.68 42.70
CA SER A 984 5.14 -16.93 41.57
C SER A 984 5.91 -15.62 41.42
N PRO A 985 6.26 -15.17 40.20
CA PRO A 985 7.01 -13.94 39.99
C PRO A 985 6.06 -12.75 40.10
N PHE A 986 5.65 -12.42 41.31
CA PHE A 986 5.38 -11.05 41.69
C PHE A 986 6.62 -10.53 42.41
N ASN A 987 7.09 -9.37 41.96
CA ASN A 987 8.41 -8.83 42.25
C ASN A 987 8.75 -8.82 43.76
N PHE A 988 9.87 -9.46 44.07
CA PHE A 988 10.61 -9.33 45.32
C PHE A 988 10.94 -7.86 45.68
N PHE A 989 10.83 -6.95 44.70
CA PHE A 989 10.98 -5.50 44.84
C PHE A 989 9.82 -4.80 45.56
N ASP A 990 8.56 -5.27 45.43
CA ASP A 990 7.40 -4.55 46.00
C ASP A 990 7.29 -4.70 47.53
N ILE A 991 7.85 -5.79 48.08
CA ILE A 991 7.91 -6.04 49.53
C ILE A 991 9.01 -5.21 50.20
N TRP A 992 10.10 -4.91 49.49
CA TRP A 992 11.21 -4.08 49.99
C TRP A 992 10.97 -2.57 49.84
N THR A 993 9.96 -2.14 49.09
CA THR A 993 9.52 -0.73 49.08
C THR A 993 8.62 -0.36 50.25
N LEU A 994 8.09 -1.32 51.00
CA LEU A 994 7.26 -1.05 52.18
C LEU A 994 8.00 -0.32 53.31
N PRO A 995 9.28 -0.63 53.64
CA PRO A 995 10.05 0.14 54.62
C PRO A 995 10.60 1.49 54.11
N ILE A 996 10.45 1.80 52.82
CA ILE A 996 10.92 3.09 52.24
C ILE A 996 9.75 4.10 52.16
N ILE A 997 8.50 3.63 52.23
CA ILE A 997 7.28 4.45 52.26
C ILE A 997 6.71 4.62 53.69
N PHE A 998 7.05 3.73 54.62
CA PHE A 998 6.87 3.92 56.08
C PHE A 998 8.10 4.59 56.70
#